data_AF-A0A8H2XJB5-F1
#
_entry.id   AF-A0A8H2XJB5-F1
#
_cell.length_a   1.000
_cell.length_b   1.000
_cell.length_c   1.000
_cell.angle_alpha   90.00
_cell.angle_beta   90.00
_cell.angle_gamma   90.00
#
_symmetry.space_group_name_H-M   'P 1'
#
loop_
_entity.id
_entity.type
_entity.pdbx_description
1 polymer ?
#
loop_
_entity_poly.entity_id
_entity_poly.type
_entity_poly.pdbx_seq_one_letter_code
_entity_poly.pdbx_strand_id
1 'polypeptide(L)'
;MPPTAANSTAEDAPEISQLKLSPEATKTLHNDYSRFLARRTGLRTIDGIRGLLPLEKTPGLISLLAGKPNPSTFPIEEIAINMRLPNAPQPYSPTGGEPVRETLKIDGDLLATALQYSFTDGVPDLRALLADFQLKEHGVTVDDVNLQLTVGSGSQDLMYKIFTCLLDPGDPILVEAPVYAGVLPMLQTLEADMIEVDTDPEGISIDHLRGILSNWPEDKPKPKALYTIPYGCNPTGATTPLERRKEVLKLAEEHAFLIIEDDPYYYLYFGSAERPPSYITLENSAQSTGQRHVLRLDSFSKVLSSGMRIGFATGPPHLIKVMNAHSSAANLQANSTTQVIALAMLRNWGYDGFRAHIANISGFYRAKRDAFEAAMYKHFKPEGGKPLAEWTRPEAGLFFWFKLNIPDEDSFQLISTKALEGGVLAVPGKIFFPSGRKTAYVRTAFSVMDIELADEGLRRLAKVVKDVIGAQADVRKPEQLRAAVDATISEFGRIDYVICGAAGNFLAPIEDVSENGFRTVMEIDTLGTYHTIKATLPYVREQHGAYIMVSATLHYRGSPWQVHVSAAKAGVDAISQVLAVEEGPRGVRSNVIAPGPIGGTEGMDRLEAKLNDKDKKALGLSVDSDIPLQRMGHIGDVANAAVFLFSNAASWITGQTIAVDGGATHTGRPALPYPAGILDPSSIQQMIKPRL
;
A
#
# COMPACT_ATOMS: atom_id res chain seq x y z
N MET A 1 32.07 -76.40 -0.84
CA MET A 1 30.80 -76.29 -0.07
C MET A 1 30.71 -74.88 0.49
N PRO A 2 29.81 -74.02 -0.01
CA PRO A 2 29.49 -72.78 0.66
C PRO A 2 28.33 -73.01 1.67
N PRO A 3 28.26 -72.25 2.77
CA PRO A 3 27.27 -72.47 3.81
C PRO A 3 25.88 -72.00 3.37
N THR A 4 24.89 -72.72 3.86
CA THR A 4 23.45 -72.61 3.64
C THR A 4 22.86 -71.27 4.06
N ALA A 5 22.10 -70.67 3.15
CA ALA A 5 21.22 -69.53 3.43
C ALA A 5 20.06 -69.95 4.33
N ALA A 6 19.84 -69.21 5.42
CA ALA A 6 18.63 -69.29 6.21
C ALA A 6 17.53 -68.48 5.52
N ASN A 7 16.42 -69.14 5.19
CA ASN A 7 15.16 -68.49 4.83
C ASN A 7 14.65 -67.67 6.03
N SER A 8 14.62 -66.34 5.92
CA SER A 8 13.73 -65.51 6.72
C SER A 8 12.48 -65.22 5.89
N THR A 9 11.36 -65.64 6.45
CA THR A 9 10.01 -65.53 5.91
C THR A 9 9.60 -64.09 5.63
N ALA A 10 8.80 -63.92 4.58
CA ALA A 10 8.14 -62.68 4.21
C ALA A 10 7.02 -62.35 5.22
N GLU A 11 7.35 -61.69 6.33
CA GLU A 11 6.34 -61.22 7.30
C GLU A 11 6.51 -59.78 7.81
N ASP A 12 7.49 -59.01 7.31
CA ASP A 12 7.67 -57.59 7.69
C ASP A 12 7.53 -56.63 6.50
N ALA A 13 6.40 -56.66 5.80
CA ALA A 13 5.99 -55.56 4.92
C ALA A 13 5.01 -54.66 5.70
N PRO A 14 5.28 -53.36 5.90
CA PRO A 14 4.38 -52.49 6.66
C PRO A 14 3.04 -52.36 5.91
N GLU A 15 1.95 -52.64 6.61
CA GLU A 15 0.60 -52.40 6.08
C GLU A 15 0.43 -50.92 5.71
N ILE A 16 -0.22 -50.65 4.58
CA ILE A 16 -0.58 -49.29 4.11
C ILE A 16 -1.40 -48.51 5.17
N SER A 17 -2.05 -49.21 6.11
CA SER A 17 -2.76 -48.66 7.26
C SER A 17 -1.84 -47.96 8.29
N GLN A 18 -0.54 -48.31 8.32
CA GLN A 18 0.48 -47.79 9.23
C GLN A 18 1.16 -46.49 8.75
N LEU A 19 0.72 -45.94 7.60
CA LEU A 19 1.03 -44.55 7.22
C LEU A 19 0.22 -43.50 8.02
N LYS A 20 -0.53 -43.94 9.03
CA LYS A 20 -1.06 -43.07 10.08
C LYS A 20 -0.04 -42.97 11.22
N LEU A 21 0.30 -41.73 11.58
CA LEU A 21 1.21 -41.39 12.69
C LEU A 21 0.89 -42.22 13.94
N SER A 22 1.89 -42.93 14.48
CA SER A 22 1.78 -43.54 15.79
C SER A 22 1.69 -42.45 16.88
N PRO A 23 0.78 -42.55 17.86
CA PRO A 23 0.65 -41.55 18.93
C PRO A 23 1.91 -41.39 19.82
N GLU A 24 2.83 -42.36 19.78
CA GLU A 24 4.03 -42.37 20.63
C GLU A 24 5.18 -41.52 20.11
N ALA A 25 5.13 -41.03 18.86
CA ALA A 25 6.06 -40.00 18.35
C ALA A 25 5.74 -38.58 18.86
N THR A 26 4.69 -38.42 19.69
CA THR A 26 4.18 -37.12 20.16
C THR A 26 4.69 -36.72 21.54
N LYS A 27 5.67 -37.44 22.12
CA LYS A 27 6.25 -37.13 23.43
C LYS A 27 7.73 -36.78 23.34
N THR A 28 8.00 -35.63 22.75
CA THR A 28 9.13 -34.77 23.11
C THR A 28 8.62 -33.34 22.90
N LEU A 29 8.45 -32.59 24.00
CA LEU A 29 8.07 -31.17 23.97
C LEU A 29 9.18 -30.38 23.27
N HIS A 30 9.19 -30.29 21.93
CA HIS A 30 10.10 -29.37 21.22
C HIS A 30 9.60 -28.76 19.90
N ASN A 31 8.47 -29.15 19.28
CA ASN A 31 8.04 -28.57 17.99
C ASN A 31 6.52 -28.71 17.70
N ASP A 32 5.64 -28.21 18.57
CA ASP A 32 4.20 -28.17 18.28
C ASP A 32 3.80 -26.88 17.55
N TYR A 33 3.54 -26.99 16.24
CA TYR A 33 3.06 -25.89 15.41
C TYR A 33 1.52 -25.86 15.27
N SER A 34 0.80 -26.78 15.92
CA SER A 34 -0.66 -26.94 15.74
C SER A 34 -1.43 -25.64 15.99
N ARG A 35 -1.04 -24.85 16.98
CA ARG A 35 -1.71 -23.57 17.30
C ARG A 35 -1.63 -22.52 16.19
N PHE A 36 -0.62 -22.62 15.31
CA PHE A 36 -0.45 -21.69 14.20
C PHE A 36 -1.26 -22.09 12.97
N LEU A 37 -1.62 -23.37 12.87
CA LEU A 37 -2.28 -23.87 11.68
C LEU A 37 -3.75 -23.49 11.66
N ALA A 38 -4.24 -23.15 10.47
CA ALA A 38 -5.67 -23.04 10.22
C ALA A 38 -6.34 -24.41 10.34
N ARG A 39 -7.60 -24.45 10.76
CA ARG A 39 -8.42 -25.68 10.85
C ARG A 39 -8.39 -26.45 9.53
N ARG A 40 -8.48 -25.73 8.40
CA ARG A 40 -8.47 -26.32 7.05
C ARG A 40 -7.18 -27.08 6.72
N THR A 41 -6.08 -26.72 7.36
CA THR A 41 -4.77 -27.36 7.15
C THR A 41 -4.75 -28.78 7.71
N GLY A 42 -5.37 -28.98 8.87
CA GLY A 42 -5.54 -30.32 9.46
C GLY A 42 -6.41 -31.27 8.64
N LEU A 43 -7.22 -30.74 7.70
CA LEU A 43 -8.03 -31.55 6.78
C LEU A 43 -7.23 -32.07 5.57
N ARG A 44 -6.03 -31.55 5.33
CA ARG A 44 -5.22 -31.94 4.16
C ARG A 44 -4.52 -33.27 4.45
N THR A 45 -4.86 -34.30 3.67
CA THR A 45 -4.12 -35.56 3.66
C THR A 45 -3.01 -35.51 2.62
N ILE A 46 -1.93 -36.26 2.87
CA ILE A 46 -0.92 -36.51 1.84
C ILE A 46 -1.62 -37.24 0.69
N ASP A 47 -1.40 -36.78 -0.54
CA ASP A 47 -1.95 -37.43 -1.72
C ASP A 47 -1.47 -38.88 -1.79
N GLY A 48 -2.41 -39.82 -1.91
CA GLY A 48 -2.13 -41.25 -1.82
C GLY A 48 -1.24 -41.79 -2.95
N ILE A 49 -1.21 -41.11 -4.10
CA ILE A 49 -0.36 -41.49 -5.24
C ILE A 49 1.01 -40.86 -5.08
N ARG A 50 1.06 -39.54 -4.84
CA ARG A 50 2.33 -38.79 -4.71
C ARG A 50 3.13 -39.20 -3.48
N GLY A 51 2.46 -39.63 -2.41
CA GLY A 51 3.13 -40.20 -1.23
C GLY A 51 3.89 -41.51 -1.51
N LEU A 52 3.54 -42.22 -2.59
CA LEU A 52 4.22 -43.46 -3.00
C LEU A 52 5.38 -43.21 -3.98
N LEU A 53 5.45 -42.04 -4.62
CA LEU A 53 6.52 -41.71 -5.59
C LEU A 53 7.94 -41.88 -5.05
N PRO A 54 8.27 -41.56 -3.77
CA PRO A 54 9.60 -41.78 -3.23
C PRO A 54 10.03 -43.26 -3.23
N LEU A 55 9.06 -44.18 -3.09
CA LEU A 55 9.32 -45.62 -3.06
C LEU A 55 9.76 -46.17 -4.43
N GLU A 56 9.44 -45.50 -5.54
CA GLU A 56 9.88 -45.92 -6.88
C GLU A 56 11.41 -45.95 -7.03
N LYS A 57 12.13 -45.23 -6.18
CA LYS A 57 13.59 -45.23 -6.15
C LYS A 57 14.20 -46.38 -5.34
N THR A 58 13.38 -47.19 -4.66
CA THR A 58 13.85 -48.34 -3.89
C THR A 58 14.49 -49.38 -4.81
N PRO A 59 15.78 -49.74 -4.62
CA PRO A 59 16.44 -50.71 -5.47
C PRO A 59 15.69 -52.05 -5.52
N GLY A 60 15.49 -52.59 -6.73
CA GLY A 60 14.78 -53.85 -6.95
C GLY A 60 13.25 -53.76 -6.89
N LEU A 61 12.67 -52.61 -6.52
CA LEU A 61 11.24 -52.40 -6.57
C LEU A 61 10.78 -52.22 -8.03
N ILE A 62 9.88 -53.10 -8.48
CA ILE A 62 9.18 -52.91 -9.76
C ILE A 62 7.97 -52.02 -9.47
N SER A 63 8.01 -50.77 -9.92
CA SER A 63 6.87 -49.86 -9.78
C SER A 63 5.81 -50.14 -10.83
N LEU A 64 4.60 -50.51 -10.39
CA LEU A 64 3.36 -50.48 -11.17
C LEU A 64 2.49 -49.27 -10.80
N LEU A 65 3.06 -48.31 -10.06
CA LEU A 65 2.36 -47.11 -9.56
C LEU A 65 1.95 -46.15 -10.70
N ALA A 66 2.67 -46.20 -11.83
CA ALA A 66 2.74 -45.10 -12.77
C ALA A 66 1.47 -44.89 -13.62
N GLY A 67 0.82 -43.74 -13.39
CA GLY A 67 0.04 -43.02 -14.41
C GLY A 67 0.87 -41.99 -15.20
N LYS A 68 2.21 -42.15 -15.23
CA LYS A 68 3.14 -41.22 -15.89
C LYS A 68 3.22 -41.53 -17.39
N PRO A 69 3.19 -40.53 -18.28
CA PRO A 69 3.44 -40.76 -19.70
C PRO A 69 4.87 -41.24 -19.94
N ASN A 70 5.09 -42.08 -20.94
CA ASN A 70 6.41 -42.59 -21.30
C ASN A 70 7.27 -41.44 -21.89
N PRO A 71 8.47 -41.14 -21.33
CA PRO A 71 9.33 -40.07 -21.82
C PRO A 71 9.67 -40.13 -23.31
N SER A 72 9.71 -41.32 -23.93
CA SER A 72 9.95 -41.49 -25.37
C SER A 72 8.84 -40.89 -26.26
N THR A 73 7.71 -40.49 -25.69
CA THR A 73 6.59 -39.86 -26.41
C THR A 73 6.61 -38.33 -26.34
N PHE A 74 7.53 -37.74 -25.58
CA PHE A 74 7.62 -36.29 -25.45
C PHE A 74 8.20 -35.67 -26.74
N PRO A 75 7.56 -34.63 -27.32
CA PRO A 75 7.96 -34.09 -28.62
C PRO A 75 9.10 -33.07 -28.56
N ILE A 76 9.92 -33.10 -27.50
CA ILE A 76 11.04 -32.18 -27.27
C ILE A 76 12.30 -33.03 -27.12
N GLU A 77 13.27 -32.83 -28.01
CA GLU A 77 14.53 -33.60 -28.04
C GLU A 77 15.69 -32.90 -27.31
N GLU A 78 15.67 -31.56 -27.23
CA GLU A 78 16.72 -30.76 -26.59
C GLU A 78 16.14 -29.39 -26.17
N ILE A 79 16.63 -28.83 -25.05
CA ILE A 79 16.47 -27.41 -24.73
C ILE A 79 17.86 -26.77 -24.67
N ALA A 80 18.11 -25.78 -25.55
CA ALA A 80 19.36 -25.01 -25.59
C ALA A 80 19.19 -23.62 -24.96
N ILE A 81 20.08 -23.26 -24.03
CA ILE A 81 20.07 -21.97 -23.32
C ILE A 81 21.36 -21.23 -23.62
N ASN A 82 21.26 -20.07 -24.28
CA ASN A 82 22.38 -19.17 -24.49
C ASN A 82 22.46 -18.16 -23.34
N MET A 83 23.45 -18.31 -22.48
CA MET A 83 23.61 -17.51 -21.27
C MET A 83 24.89 -16.67 -21.32
N ARG A 84 24.90 -15.58 -20.56
CA ARG A 84 26.10 -14.78 -20.30
C ARG A 84 26.82 -15.37 -19.10
N LEU A 85 28.15 -15.48 -19.18
CA LEU A 85 28.96 -15.97 -18.06
C LEU A 85 29.09 -14.88 -16.98
N PRO A 86 28.76 -15.16 -15.71
CA PRO A 86 28.83 -14.17 -14.64
C PRO A 86 30.24 -13.62 -14.37
N ASN A 87 31.26 -14.45 -14.56
CA ASN A 87 32.66 -14.11 -14.32
C ASN A 87 33.31 -13.34 -15.48
N ALA A 88 32.53 -13.00 -16.51
CA ALA A 88 32.95 -12.17 -17.63
C ALA A 88 32.36 -10.75 -17.53
N PRO A 89 32.95 -9.77 -18.25
CA PRO A 89 32.40 -8.41 -18.31
C PRO A 89 30.91 -8.42 -18.70
N GLN A 90 30.11 -7.62 -17.99
CA GLN A 90 28.69 -7.47 -18.29
C GLN A 90 28.43 -6.12 -18.96
N PRO A 91 27.57 -6.04 -19.98
CA PRO A 91 27.27 -4.78 -20.66
C PRO A 91 26.56 -3.78 -19.74
N TYR A 92 25.91 -4.27 -18.68
CA TYR A 92 25.27 -3.46 -17.64
C TYR A 92 26.16 -3.24 -16.41
N SER A 93 27.36 -3.82 -16.35
CA SER A 93 28.30 -3.52 -15.26
C SER A 93 28.77 -2.06 -15.37
N PRO A 94 29.06 -1.37 -14.25
CA PRO A 94 29.68 -0.04 -14.27
C PRO A 94 30.97 0.04 -15.11
N THR A 95 31.70 -1.06 -15.24
CA THR A 95 32.93 -1.16 -16.05
C THR A 95 32.67 -1.37 -17.54
N GLY A 96 31.43 -1.69 -17.93
CA GLY A 96 31.08 -2.13 -19.28
C GLY A 96 31.82 -3.40 -19.72
N GLY A 97 31.69 -3.73 -21.01
CA GLY A 97 32.45 -4.77 -21.69
C GLY A 97 31.60 -5.77 -22.48
N GLU A 98 32.24 -6.44 -23.43
CA GLU A 98 31.61 -7.47 -24.25
C GLU A 98 31.36 -8.75 -23.44
N PRO A 99 30.12 -9.26 -23.38
CA PRO A 99 29.82 -10.46 -22.61
C PRO A 99 30.31 -11.72 -23.31
N VAL A 100 30.93 -12.61 -22.55
CA VAL A 100 31.20 -13.98 -22.97
C VAL A 100 29.93 -14.81 -22.82
N ARG A 101 29.61 -15.60 -23.85
CA ARG A 101 28.40 -16.42 -23.92
C ARG A 101 28.75 -17.90 -23.93
N GLU A 102 27.90 -18.68 -23.29
CA GLU A 102 27.95 -20.15 -23.31
C GLU A 102 26.57 -20.70 -23.64
N THR A 103 26.53 -21.82 -24.36
CA THR A 103 25.30 -22.56 -24.64
C THR A 103 25.23 -23.79 -23.76
N LEU A 104 24.24 -23.87 -22.87
CA LEU A 104 23.90 -25.10 -22.16
C LEU A 104 22.89 -25.92 -22.95
N LYS A 105 23.11 -27.23 -22.98
CA LYS A 105 22.17 -28.20 -23.54
C LYS A 105 21.53 -29.01 -22.42
N ILE A 106 20.21 -29.12 -22.46
CA ILE A 106 19.43 -30.01 -21.60
C ILE A 106 18.87 -31.11 -22.50
N ASP A 107 19.44 -32.30 -22.38
CA ASP A 107 19.10 -33.51 -23.14
C ASP A 107 19.06 -34.74 -22.20
N GLY A 108 18.80 -35.93 -22.76
CA GLY A 108 18.86 -37.21 -22.05
C GLY A 108 18.00 -37.27 -20.77
N ASP A 109 18.58 -37.80 -19.70
CA ASP A 109 17.90 -37.97 -18.40
C ASP A 109 17.49 -36.64 -17.75
N LEU A 110 18.26 -35.57 -18.01
CA LEU A 110 17.95 -34.25 -17.47
C LEU A 110 16.72 -33.66 -18.18
N LEU A 111 16.61 -33.84 -19.49
CA LEU A 111 15.42 -33.46 -20.25
C LEU A 111 14.21 -34.33 -19.87
N ALA A 112 14.40 -35.64 -19.67
CA ALA A 112 13.34 -36.51 -19.18
C ALA A 112 12.81 -36.04 -17.81
N THR A 113 13.69 -35.59 -16.92
CA THR A 113 13.33 -34.98 -15.63
C THR A 113 12.59 -33.64 -15.81
N ALA A 114 13.02 -32.81 -16.76
CA ALA A 114 12.43 -31.51 -17.05
C ALA A 114 10.97 -31.60 -17.53
N LEU A 115 10.63 -32.67 -18.24
CA LEU A 115 9.33 -32.85 -18.90
C LEU A 115 8.37 -33.79 -18.15
N GLN A 116 8.84 -34.45 -17.08
CA GLN A 116 8.06 -35.42 -16.33
C GLN A 116 7.56 -34.87 -14.97
N TYR A 117 6.53 -35.51 -14.42
CA TYR A 117 6.17 -35.36 -13.01
C TYR A 117 7.38 -35.65 -12.10
N SER A 118 7.55 -34.81 -11.09
CA SER A 118 8.62 -34.84 -10.10
C SER A 118 8.03 -34.76 -8.69
N PHE A 119 8.89 -34.66 -7.67
CA PHE A 119 8.47 -34.51 -6.29
C PHE A 119 7.81 -33.14 -6.05
N THR A 120 6.85 -33.12 -5.12
CA THR A 120 6.10 -31.89 -4.79
C THR A 120 7.00 -30.80 -4.24
N ASP A 121 8.00 -31.18 -3.45
CA ASP A 121 8.95 -30.27 -2.81
C ASP A 121 10.05 -29.77 -3.76
N GLY A 122 10.14 -30.33 -4.98
CA GLY A 122 11.02 -29.88 -6.04
C GLY A 122 11.87 -30.99 -6.67
N VAL A 123 12.56 -30.65 -7.77
CA VAL A 123 13.55 -31.54 -8.40
C VAL A 123 14.67 -31.80 -7.40
N PRO A 124 15.01 -33.08 -7.06
CA PRO A 124 15.95 -33.39 -5.99
C PRO A 124 17.32 -32.72 -6.14
N ASP A 125 17.86 -32.72 -7.34
CA ASP A 125 19.14 -32.10 -7.67
C ASP A 125 19.14 -30.57 -7.49
N LEU A 126 18.00 -29.92 -7.77
CA LEU A 126 17.84 -28.49 -7.51
C LEU A 126 17.76 -28.24 -6.00
N ARG A 127 16.96 -29.03 -5.28
CA ARG A 127 16.86 -28.92 -3.82
C ARG A 127 18.22 -29.05 -3.14
N ALA A 128 19.02 -30.04 -3.54
CA ALA A 128 20.38 -30.23 -3.03
C ALA A 128 21.29 -29.02 -3.30
N LEU A 129 21.22 -28.45 -4.51
CA LEU A 129 21.96 -27.23 -4.86
C LEU A 129 21.51 -26.03 -4.02
N LEU A 130 20.21 -25.86 -3.80
CA LEU A 130 19.66 -24.78 -2.98
C LEU A 130 20.01 -24.95 -1.49
N ALA A 131 20.02 -26.18 -0.98
CA ALA A 131 20.48 -26.49 0.37
C ALA A 131 21.96 -26.11 0.58
N ASP A 132 22.84 -26.43 -0.39
CA ASP A 132 24.24 -25.97 -0.37
C ASP A 132 24.36 -24.44 -0.37
N PHE A 133 23.52 -23.75 -1.15
CA PHE A 133 23.50 -22.28 -1.15
C PHE A 133 23.02 -21.72 0.19
N GLN A 134 22.00 -22.32 0.81
CA GLN A 134 21.52 -21.94 2.13
C GLN A 134 22.59 -22.12 3.21
N LEU A 135 23.36 -23.21 3.15
CA LEU A 135 24.50 -23.43 4.05
C LEU A 135 25.56 -22.34 3.88
N LYS A 136 25.91 -21.98 2.63
CA LYS A 136 26.96 -20.99 2.34
C LYS A 136 26.56 -19.54 2.63
N GLU A 137 25.31 -19.16 2.37
CA GLU A 137 24.83 -17.78 2.58
C GLU A 137 24.33 -17.54 4.01
N HIS A 138 23.70 -18.54 4.62
CA HIS A 138 22.99 -18.38 5.90
C HIS A 138 23.55 -19.25 7.04
N GLY A 139 24.49 -20.16 6.76
CA GLY A 139 25.06 -21.06 7.76
C GLY A 139 24.08 -22.14 8.24
N VAL A 140 23.00 -22.41 7.48
CA VAL A 140 21.94 -23.34 7.88
C VAL A 140 22.04 -24.66 7.12
N THR A 141 21.94 -25.77 7.85
CA THR A 141 21.78 -27.10 7.25
C THR A 141 20.31 -27.33 6.96
N VAL A 142 20.00 -27.79 5.75
CA VAL A 142 18.65 -28.10 5.28
C VAL A 142 18.51 -29.60 5.09
N ASP A 143 17.27 -30.10 5.19
CA ASP A 143 16.91 -31.52 5.17
C ASP A 143 17.43 -32.29 6.40
N ASP A 144 17.44 -31.62 7.55
CA ASP A 144 17.72 -32.20 8.86
C ASP A 144 16.47 -32.17 9.78
N VAL A 145 16.67 -32.43 11.08
CA VAL A 145 15.58 -32.42 12.07
C VAL A 145 14.99 -31.03 12.35
N ASN A 146 15.70 -29.96 11.98
CA ASN A 146 15.36 -28.58 12.30
C ASN A 146 14.82 -27.79 11.10
N LEU A 147 15.32 -28.06 9.89
CA LEU A 147 15.00 -27.28 8.69
C LEU A 147 14.81 -28.14 7.45
N GLN A 148 13.83 -27.76 6.64
CA GLN A 148 13.55 -28.34 5.32
C GLN A 148 13.35 -27.23 4.29
N LEU A 149 13.35 -27.63 3.01
CA LEU A 149 13.13 -26.74 1.87
C LEU A 149 12.09 -27.28 0.89
N THR A 150 11.26 -26.37 0.37
CA THR A 150 10.36 -26.65 -0.76
C THR A 150 10.51 -25.61 -1.87
N VAL A 151 10.40 -26.05 -3.13
CA VAL A 151 10.39 -25.20 -4.32
C VAL A 151 8.95 -24.81 -4.69
N GLY A 152 8.76 -23.57 -5.12
CA GLY A 152 7.48 -23.03 -5.56
C GLY A 152 7.60 -22.09 -6.76
N SER A 153 6.48 -21.56 -7.21
CA SER A 153 6.41 -20.66 -8.38
C SER A 153 6.76 -19.20 -8.06
N GLY A 154 7.83 -19.00 -7.29
CA GLY A 154 8.26 -17.73 -6.71
C GLY A 154 7.67 -17.48 -5.30
N SER A 155 8.16 -16.44 -4.62
CA SER A 155 7.73 -16.16 -3.24
C SER A 155 6.23 -15.85 -3.11
N GLN A 156 5.62 -15.21 -4.11
CA GLN A 156 4.17 -14.95 -4.17
C GLN A 156 3.31 -16.24 -4.02
N ASP A 157 3.73 -17.34 -4.67
CA ASP A 157 3.06 -18.64 -4.57
C ASP A 157 3.23 -19.24 -3.17
N LEU A 158 4.46 -19.21 -2.66
CA LEU A 158 4.80 -19.77 -1.35
C LEU A 158 4.15 -18.99 -0.20
N MET A 159 4.08 -17.66 -0.29
CA MET A 159 3.34 -16.78 0.62
C MET A 159 1.87 -17.16 0.69
N TYR A 160 1.21 -17.28 -0.46
CA TYR A 160 -0.21 -17.66 -0.49
C TYR A 160 -0.45 -19.03 0.15
N LYS A 161 0.42 -20.00 -0.16
CA LYS A 161 0.36 -21.35 0.41
C LYS A 161 0.50 -21.32 1.92
N ILE A 162 1.51 -20.62 2.46
CA ILE A 162 1.68 -20.57 3.91
C ILE A 162 0.56 -19.78 4.59
N PHE A 163 0.13 -18.63 4.07
CA PHE A 163 -0.99 -17.88 4.65
C PHE A 163 -2.27 -18.72 4.67
N THR A 164 -2.57 -19.47 3.61
CA THR A 164 -3.71 -20.40 3.59
C THR A 164 -3.56 -21.51 4.63
N CYS A 165 -2.33 -21.94 4.92
CA CYS A 165 -2.07 -22.97 5.92
C CYS A 165 -2.14 -22.44 7.36
N LEU A 166 -1.94 -21.13 7.57
CA LEU A 166 -1.90 -20.51 8.88
C LEU A 166 -3.23 -19.87 9.28
N LEU A 167 -3.93 -19.18 8.37
CA LEU A 167 -5.00 -18.25 8.73
C LEU A 167 -6.40 -18.82 8.46
N ASP A 168 -7.25 -18.80 9.48
CA ASP A 168 -8.71 -18.85 9.41
C ASP A 168 -9.31 -17.42 9.41
N PRO A 169 -10.56 -17.23 8.97
CA PRO A 169 -11.21 -15.93 9.03
C PRO A 169 -11.17 -15.31 10.43
N GLY A 170 -10.74 -14.05 10.52
CA GLY A 170 -10.57 -13.31 11.77
C GLY A 170 -9.25 -13.57 12.51
N ASP A 171 -8.39 -14.48 12.03
CA ASP A 171 -7.09 -14.70 12.67
C ASP A 171 -6.18 -13.48 12.52
N PRO A 172 -5.53 -13.01 13.60
CA PRO A 172 -4.65 -11.85 13.52
C PRO A 172 -3.29 -12.17 12.90
N ILE A 173 -2.81 -11.28 12.04
CA ILE A 173 -1.47 -11.29 11.45
C ILE A 173 -0.85 -9.89 11.55
N LEU A 174 0.39 -9.81 12.03
CA LEU A 174 1.17 -8.57 12.05
C LEU A 174 1.74 -8.30 10.66
N VAL A 175 1.59 -7.08 10.18
CA VAL A 175 2.14 -6.63 8.89
C VAL A 175 2.80 -5.27 9.05
N GLU A 176 3.93 -5.05 8.39
CA GLU A 176 4.54 -3.71 8.30
C GLU A 176 3.56 -2.72 7.68
N ALA A 177 3.51 -1.47 8.15
CA ALA A 177 2.66 -0.42 7.59
C ALA A 177 3.53 0.80 7.25
N PRO A 178 3.83 1.02 5.95
CA PRO A 178 3.28 0.36 4.76
C PRO A 178 3.80 -1.07 4.49
N VAL A 179 3.00 -1.88 3.79
CA VAL A 179 3.28 -3.27 3.38
C VAL A 179 3.37 -3.43 1.87
N TYR A 180 3.97 -4.51 1.38
CA TYR A 180 3.89 -4.90 -0.02
C TYR A 180 2.43 -5.11 -0.44
N ALA A 181 1.94 -4.25 -1.33
CA ALA A 181 0.54 -4.27 -1.78
C ALA A 181 0.08 -5.62 -2.38
N GLY A 182 1.01 -6.47 -2.83
CA GLY A 182 0.66 -7.79 -3.37
C GLY A 182 0.24 -8.82 -2.32
N VAL A 183 0.48 -8.61 -1.02
CA VAL A 183 -0.07 -9.48 0.04
C VAL A 183 -1.47 -9.07 0.49
N LEU A 184 -1.86 -7.81 0.30
CA LEU A 184 -3.16 -7.30 0.78
C LEU A 184 -4.34 -8.11 0.22
N PRO A 185 -4.46 -8.38 -1.11
CA PRO A 185 -5.56 -9.18 -1.62
C PRO A 185 -5.58 -10.62 -1.09
N MET A 186 -4.40 -11.19 -0.80
CA MET A 186 -4.32 -12.55 -0.24
C MET A 186 -4.90 -12.59 1.16
N LEU A 187 -4.46 -11.68 2.02
CA LEU A 187 -4.89 -11.60 3.41
C LEU A 187 -6.37 -11.19 3.51
N GLN A 188 -6.83 -10.28 2.64
CA GLN A 188 -8.24 -9.93 2.52
C GLN A 188 -9.12 -11.12 2.12
N THR A 189 -8.68 -11.92 1.14
CA THR A 189 -9.43 -13.12 0.69
C THR A 189 -9.48 -14.21 1.77
N LEU A 190 -8.49 -14.24 2.66
CA LEU A 190 -8.47 -15.13 3.82
C LEU A 190 -9.25 -14.56 5.02
N GLU A 191 -9.81 -13.35 4.89
CA GLU A 191 -10.48 -12.60 5.96
C GLU A 191 -9.58 -12.44 7.20
N ALA A 192 -8.27 -12.33 6.99
CA ALA A 192 -7.31 -12.17 8.07
C ALA A 192 -7.40 -10.78 8.70
N ASP A 193 -7.25 -10.71 10.02
CA ASP A 193 -7.20 -9.46 10.76
C ASP A 193 -5.78 -8.88 10.70
N MET A 194 -5.56 -7.97 9.76
CA MET A 194 -4.26 -7.35 9.51
C MET A 194 -3.96 -6.27 10.54
N ILE A 195 -3.01 -6.55 11.44
CA ILE A 195 -2.55 -5.63 12.47
C ILE A 195 -1.36 -4.83 11.93
N GLU A 196 -1.58 -3.54 11.67
CA GLU A 196 -0.56 -2.62 11.17
C GLU A 196 0.52 -2.35 12.24
N VAL A 197 1.78 -2.67 11.90
CA VAL A 197 2.98 -2.32 12.66
C VAL A 197 3.71 -1.22 11.89
N ASP A 198 3.72 0.00 12.42
CA ASP A 198 4.35 1.12 11.71
C ASP A 198 5.85 0.87 11.46
N THR A 199 6.34 1.47 10.37
CA THR A 199 7.76 1.48 10.00
C THR A 199 8.34 2.88 10.05
N ASP A 200 9.66 2.97 10.19
CA ASP A 200 10.44 4.20 10.04
C ASP A 200 11.56 3.99 8.99
N PRO A 201 12.49 4.94 8.78
CA PRO A 201 13.59 4.78 7.83
C PRO A 201 14.46 3.53 7.97
N GLU A 202 14.47 2.89 9.15
CA GLU A 202 15.21 1.67 9.44
C GLU A 202 14.32 0.42 9.40
N GLY A 203 13.11 0.51 8.85
CA GLY A 203 12.17 -0.61 8.71
C GLY A 203 11.18 -0.68 9.89
N ILE A 204 10.80 -1.90 10.28
CA ILE A 204 9.80 -2.13 11.33
C ILE A 204 10.12 -1.40 12.65
N SER A 205 9.13 -0.71 13.22
CA SER A 205 9.28 -0.02 14.51
C SER A 205 9.13 -1.02 15.66
N ILE A 206 10.22 -1.23 16.39
CA ILE A 206 10.25 -2.13 17.55
C ILE A 206 9.37 -1.61 18.69
N ASP A 207 9.37 -0.30 18.91
CA ASP A 207 8.58 0.29 19.99
C ASP A 207 7.08 0.15 19.72
N HIS A 208 6.65 0.34 18.46
CA HIS A 208 5.26 0.10 18.10
C HIS A 208 4.89 -1.38 18.19
N LEU A 209 5.74 -2.29 17.68
CA LEU A 209 5.52 -3.73 17.80
C LEU A 209 5.39 -4.17 19.26
N ARG A 210 6.30 -3.72 20.14
CA ARG A 210 6.25 -4.01 21.58
C ARG A 210 4.98 -3.42 22.21
N GLY A 211 4.60 -2.21 21.82
CA GLY A 211 3.36 -1.56 22.25
C GLY A 211 2.10 -2.36 21.90
N ILE A 212 2.01 -2.86 20.67
CA ILE A 212 0.90 -3.72 20.22
C ILE A 212 0.84 -5.01 21.06
N LEU A 213 1.97 -5.68 21.22
CA LEU A 213 2.04 -6.97 21.90
C LEU A 213 1.79 -6.87 23.41
N SER A 214 2.27 -5.78 24.04
CA SER A 214 2.10 -5.51 25.47
C SER A 214 0.66 -5.11 25.83
N ASN A 215 -0.02 -4.41 24.92
CA ASN A 215 -1.41 -3.99 25.11
C ASN A 215 -2.41 -4.93 24.41
N TRP A 216 -1.99 -6.15 24.09
CA TRP A 216 -2.83 -7.10 23.37
C TRP A 216 -4.04 -7.52 24.23
N PRO A 217 -5.29 -7.42 23.72
CA PRO A 217 -6.47 -7.80 24.49
C PRO A 217 -6.44 -9.27 24.93
N GLU A 218 -6.81 -9.54 26.18
CA GLU A 218 -6.79 -10.90 26.76
C GLU A 218 -7.78 -11.85 26.07
N ASP A 219 -8.88 -11.31 25.55
CA ASP A 219 -9.95 -12.04 24.87
C ASP A 219 -9.72 -12.25 23.36
N LYS A 220 -8.66 -11.63 22.81
CA LYS A 220 -8.32 -11.74 21.38
C LYS A 220 -7.23 -12.79 21.16
N PRO A 221 -7.39 -13.72 20.19
CA PRO A 221 -6.34 -14.66 19.81
C PRO A 221 -5.01 -13.93 19.53
N LYS A 222 -3.89 -14.51 19.94
CA LYS A 222 -2.57 -13.92 19.65
C LYS A 222 -2.29 -13.96 18.14
N PRO A 223 -1.51 -13.00 17.60
CA PRO A 223 -1.13 -13.03 16.18
C PRO A 223 -0.42 -14.33 15.81
N LYS A 224 -0.80 -14.91 14.66
CA LYS A 224 -0.19 -16.15 14.19
C LYS A 224 1.20 -15.93 13.60
N ALA A 225 1.38 -14.81 12.91
CA ALA A 225 2.64 -14.48 12.25
C ALA A 225 2.87 -12.97 12.12
N LEU A 226 4.12 -12.60 11.90
CA LEU A 226 4.59 -11.33 11.35
C LEU A 226 5.04 -11.56 9.91
N TYR A 227 4.47 -10.80 8.98
CA TYR A 227 4.99 -10.70 7.61
C TYR A 227 5.89 -9.46 7.49
N THR A 228 7.13 -9.66 7.02
CA THR A 228 8.13 -8.59 6.89
C THR A 228 9.00 -8.81 5.65
N ILE A 229 9.48 -7.71 5.07
CA ILE A 229 10.50 -7.71 4.01
C ILE A 229 11.75 -7.01 4.57
N PRO A 230 12.72 -7.75 5.14
CA PRO A 230 13.80 -7.14 5.93
C PRO A 230 14.84 -6.36 5.13
N TYR A 231 14.93 -6.56 3.82
CA TYR A 231 15.87 -5.84 2.94
C TYR A 231 15.12 -5.15 1.81
N GLY A 232 15.39 -3.86 1.64
CA GLY A 232 14.82 -3.08 0.55
C GLY A 232 13.30 -3.18 0.49
N CYS A 233 12.65 -3.06 1.67
CA CYS A 233 11.22 -3.33 1.87
C CYS A 233 10.37 -2.67 0.77
N ASN A 234 9.34 -3.36 0.30
CA ASN A 234 8.38 -2.78 -0.63
C ASN A 234 7.17 -2.27 0.17
N PRO A 235 6.93 -0.95 0.27
CA PRO A 235 7.44 0.08 -0.64
C PRO A 235 8.66 0.88 -0.14
N THR A 236 9.01 0.80 1.15
CA THR A 236 9.85 1.82 1.82
C THR A 236 11.30 1.91 1.35
N GLY A 237 11.83 0.85 0.75
CA GLY A 237 13.26 0.70 0.46
C GLY A 237 14.12 0.50 1.72
N ALA A 238 13.51 0.42 2.91
CA ALA A 238 14.22 0.29 4.17
C ALA A 238 14.87 -1.09 4.32
N THR A 239 15.98 -1.15 5.03
CA THR A 239 16.64 -2.40 5.43
C THR A 239 16.70 -2.44 6.94
N THR A 240 16.09 -3.45 7.55
CA THR A 240 16.04 -3.59 9.01
C THR A 240 17.45 -3.87 9.55
N PRO A 241 17.98 -3.06 10.49
CA PRO A 241 19.31 -3.26 11.06
C PRO A 241 19.36 -4.46 12.01
N LEU A 242 20.57 -4.94 12.30
CA LEU A 242 20.83 -6.14 13.11
C LEU A 242 20.10 -6.12 14.46
N GLU A 243 20.21 -5.04 15.23
CA GLU A 243 19.65 -4.97 16.57
C GLU A 243 18.11 -5.05 16.57
N ARG A 244 17.45 -4.43 15.58
CA ARG A 244 15.99 -4.56 15.40
C ARG A 244 15.59 -5.99 15.04
N ARG A 245 16.37 -6.70 14.24
CA ARG A 245 16.10 -8.12 13.91
C ARG A 245 16.20 -9.01 15.15
N LYS A 246 17.21 -8.80 16.00
CA LYS A 246 17.33 -9.52 17.28
C LYS A 246 16.12 -9.28 18.18
N GLU A 247 15.67 -8.02 18.29
CA GLU A 247 14.48 -7.69 19.08
C GLU A 247 13.19 -8.31 18.52
N VAL A 248 13.00 -8.32 17.20
CA VAL A 248 11.85 -9.01 16.58
C VAL A 248 11.88 -10.52 16.86
N LEU A 249 13.06 -11.17 16.78
CA LEU A 249 13.19 -12.59 17.12
C LEU A 249 12.83 -12.87 18.57
N LYS A 250 13.33 -12.04 19.48
CA LYS A 250 13.02 -12.13 20.90
C LYS A 250 11.52 -11.98 21.16
N LEU A 251 10.88 -10.99 20.54
CA LEU A 251 9.43 -10.80 20.65
C LEU A 251 8.64 -11.95 20.05
N ALA A 252 9.12 -12.55 18.94
CA ALA A 252 8.50 -13.72 18.32
C ALA A 252 8.52 -14.94 19.24
N GLU A 253 9.61 -15.14 20.00
CA GLU A 253 9.73 -16.16 21.03
C GLU A 253 8.83 -15.85 22.24
N GLU A 254 8.91 -14.64 22.81
CA GLU A 254 8.16 -14.21 24.00
C GLU A 254 6.64 -14.24 23.81
N HIS A 255 6.17 -13.77 22.65
CA HIS A 255 4.73 -13.69 22.35
C HIS A 255 4.25 -14.82 21.46
N ALA A 256 5.16 -15.70 21.07
CA ALA A 256 4.86 -16.88 20.29
C ALA A 256 4.13 -16.49 18.99
N PHE A 257 4.83 -15.90 18.02
CA PHE A 257 4.35 -15.72 16.64
C PHE A 257 5.41 -16.20 15.64
N LEU A 258 5.01 -16.60 14.43
CA LEU A 258 5.96 -16.94 13.35
C LEU A 258 6.48 -15.68 12.66
N ILE A 259 7.67 -15.72 12.09
CA ILE A 259 8.20 -14.68 11.21
C ILE A 259 8.20 -15.23 9.78
N ILE A 260 7.39 -14.63 8.91
CA ILE A 260 7.39 -14.88 7.47
C ILE A 260 8.32 -13.84 6.84
N GLU A 261 9.58 -14.24 6.66
CA GLU A 261 10.64 -13.43 6.04
C GLU A 261 10.52 -13.56 4.51
N ASP A 262 9.87 -12.61 3.82
CA ASP A 262 9.84 -12.56 2.35
C ASP A 262 11.00 -11.73 1.81
N ASP A 263 11.95 -12.38 1.15
CA ASP A 263 13.27 -11.79 0.91
C ASP A 263 13.73 -11.78 -0.57
N PRO A 264 12.88 -11.32 -1.51
CA PRO A 264 13.23 -11.29 -2.93
C PRO A 264 14.35 -10.29 -3.26
N TYR A 265 14.72 -9.42 -2.31
CA TYR A 265 15.73 -8.36 -2.47
C TYR A 265 17.02 -8.60 -1.66
N TYR A 266 17.15 -9.73 -0.95
CA TYR A 266 18.31 -10.04 -0.10
C TYR A 266 19.68 -9.86 -0.79
N TYR A 267 19.75 -10.28 -2.06
CA TYR A 267 20.94 -10.19 -2.90
C TYR A 267 21.12 -8.83 -3.59
N LEU A 268 20.12 -7.96 -3.51
CA LEU A 268 20.17 -6.58 -4.00
C LEU A 268 20.51 -5.60 -2.89
N TYR A 269 21.36 -6.01 -1.94
CA TYR A 269 21.92 -5.13 -0.94
C TYR A 269 23.18 -4.45 -1.50
N PHE A 270 23.20 -3.13 -1.41
CA PHE A 270 24.28 -2.25 -1.87
C PHE A 270 24.55 -1.11 -0.87
N GLY A 271 24.19 -1.31 0.39
CA GLY A 271 24.56 -0.45 1.51
C GLY A 271 26.06 -0.39 1.72
N SER A 272 26.54 0.68 2.36
CA SER A 272 27.97 0.84 2.66
C SER A 272 28.42 0.03 3.87
N ALA A 273 27.50 -0.27 4.79
CA ALA A 273 27.76 -1.14 5.94
C ALA A 273 27.71 -2.61 5.54
N GLU A 274 28.30 -3.47 6.37
CA GLU A 274 28.13 -4.93 6.23
C GLU A 274 26.64 -5.30 6.24
N ARG A 275 26.25 -6.20 5.34
CA ARG A 275 24.87 -6.67 5.23
C ARG A 275 24.47 -7.32 6.56
N PRO A 276 23.42 -6.84 7.26
CA PRO A 276 22.94 -7.50 8.47
C PRO A 276 22.62 -8.97 8.18
N PRO A 277 22.82 -9.93 9.10
CA PRO A 277 22.37 -11.31 8.92
C PRO A 277 20.84 -11.43 8.80
N SER A 278 20.35 -12.39 8.00
CA SER A 278 18.91 -12.70 7.85
C SER A 278 18.30 -13.25 9.13
N TYR A 279 16.96 -13.23 9.25
CA TYR A 279 16.28 -13.78 10.41
C TYR A 279 16.59 -15.25 10.63
N ILE A 280 16.60 -16.06 9.56
CA ILE A 280 16.94 -17.49 9.66
C ILE A 280 18.39 -17.73 10.09
N THR A 281 19.32 -16.87 9.68
CA THR A 281 20.74 -16.91 10.12
C THR A 281 20.84 -16.61 11.61
N LEU A 282 20.16 -15.55 12.07
CA LEU A 282 20.19 -15.14 13.47
C LEU A 282 19.58 -16.21 14.38
N GLU A 283 18.42 -16.76 14.01
CA GLU A 283 17.77 -17.86 14.73
C GLU A 283 18.69 -19.08 14.83
N ASN A 284 19.42 -19.40 13.76
CA ASN A 284 20.38 -20.52 13.76
C ASN A 284 21.58 -20.26 14.68
N SER A 285 22.09 -19.02 14.71
CA SER A 285 23.26 -18.64 15.51
C SER A 285 22.97 -18.53 17.01
N ALA A 286 21.73 -18.24 17.38
CA ALA A 286 21.31 -18.05 18.77
C ALA A 286 21.32 -19.34 19.60
N GLN A 287 21.65 -20.51 19.01
CA GLN A 287 21.54 -21.83 19.65
C GLN A 287 20.18 -22.01 20.34
N SER A 288 19.10 -21.53 19.72
CA SER A 288 17.75 -21.71 20.24
C SER A 288 17.51 -23.19 20.52
N THR A 289 17.30 -23.53 21.79
CA THR A 289 16.90 -24.87 22.24
C THR A 289 15.38 -25.04 22.17
N GLY A 290 14.66 -24.03 21.68
CA GLY A 290 13.20 -23.95 21.62
C GLY A 290 12.61 -24.20 20.23
N GLN A 291 11.32 -23.86 20.08
CA GLN A 291 10.61 -23.91 18.80
C GLN A 291 11.19 -22.87 17.84
N ARG A 292 11.34 -23.21 16.56
CA ARG A 292 11.74 -22.26 15.53
C ARG A 292 10.56 -21.41 15.06
N HIS A 293 10.78 -20.12 14.85
CA HIS A 293 9.77 -19.14 14.49
C HIS A 293 9.92 -18.65 13.04
N VAL A 294 11.08 -18.81 12.41
CA VAL A 294 11.34 -18.21 11.07
C VAL A 294 10.98 -19.17 9.93
N LEU A 295 10.17 -18.69 8.99
CA LEU A 295 10.00 -19.25 7.65
C LEU A 295 10.51 -18.22 6.63
N ARG A 296 11.60 -18.55 5.95
CA ARG A 296 12.21 -17.70 4.93
C ARG A 296 11.67 -18.05 3.55
N LEU A 297 11.36 -17.04 2.75
CA LEU A 297 10.90 -17.15 1.37
C LEU A 297 11.89 -16.44 0.44
N ASP A 298 12.49 -17.19 -0.47
CA ASP A 298 13.42 -16.70 -1.47
C ASP A 298 12.79 -16.73 -2.87
N SER A 299 13.22 -15.82 -3.74
CA SER A 299 12.81 -15.82 -5.14
C SER A 299 13.93 -15.44 -6.09
N PHE A 300 14.02 -16.17 -7.20
CA PHE A 300 14.91 -15.81 -8.30
C PHE A 300 14.36 -14.68 -9.18
N SER A 301 13.21 -14.10 -8.84
CA SER A 301 12.52 -13.10 -9.66
C SER A 301 13.30 -11.80 -9.89
N LYS A 302 14.18 -11.44 -8.95
CA LYS A 302 14.95 -10.18 -8.99
C LYS A 302 16.43 -10.38 -9.28
N VAL A 303 16.86 -11.65 -9.33
CA VAL A 303 18.26 -12.02 -9.55
C VAL A 303 18.47 -12.81 -10.84
N LEU A 304 17.52 -13.65 -11.27
CA LEU A 304 17.58 -14.34 -12.56
C LEU A 304 16.53 -13.79 -13.53
N SER A 305 15.25 -14.07 -13.27
CA SER A 305 14.14 -13.62 -14.11
C SER A 305 12.80 -13.83 -13.40
N SER A 306 11.98 -12.78 -13.36
CA SER A 306 10.62 -12.85 -12.83
C SER A 306 9.68 -13.73 -13.67
N GLY A 307 10.00 -13.91 -14.95
CA GLY A 307 9.23 -14.74 -15.89
C GLY A 307 9.46 -16.24 -15.72
N MET A 308 10.58 -16.66 -15.11
CA MET A 308 10.83 -18.08 -14.84
C MET A 308 9.84 -18.67 -13.84
N ARG A 309 9.28 -17.84 -12.93
CA ARG A 309 8.35 -18.27 -11.88
C ARG A 309 8.96 -19.36 -10.99
N ILE A 310 10.10 -19.06 -10.35
CA ILE A 310 10.78 -19.97 -9.44
C ILE A 310 11.28 -19.28 -8.17
N GLY A 311 11.12 -19.97 -7.05
CA GLY A 311 11.55 -19.57 -5.71
C GLY A 311 11.47 -20.76 -4.77
N PHE A 312 11.84 -20.57 -3.51
CA PHE A 312 11.82 -21.65 -2.52
C PHE A 312 11.58 -21.10 -1.12
N ALA A 313 11.14 -21.96 -0.22
CA ALA A 313 10.96 -21.66 1.19
C ALA A 313 11.87 -22.55 2.03
N THR A 314 12.53 -21.96 3.03
CA THR A 314 13.36 -22.66 4.01
C THR A 314 12.78 -22.43 5.40
N GLY A 315 12.51 -23.49 6.15
CA GLY A 315 11.94 -23.35 7.48
C GLY A 315 11.67 -24.68 8.17
N PRO A 316 10.98 -24.64 9.33
CA PRO A 316 10.69 -25.83 10.13
C PRO A 316 9.99 -26.94 9.33
N PRO A 317 10.38 -28.22 9.48
CA PRO A 317 9.82 -29.35 8.75
C PRO A 317 8.29 -29.41 8.77
N HIS A 318 7.67 -29.05 9.90
CA HIS A 318 6.21 -29.05 10.02
C HIS A 318 5.53 -28.04 9.08
N LEU A 319 6.09 -26.83 8.97
CA LEU A 319 5.57 -25.79 8.07
C LEU A 319 5.78 -26.18 6.61
N ILE A 320 6.96 -26.71 6.28
CA ILE A 320 7.28 -27.19 4.92
C ILE A 320 6.35 -28.35 4.52
N LYS A 321 6.07 -29.27 5.44
CA LYS A 321 5.14 -30.39 5.22
C LYS A 321 3.73 -29.94 4.87
N VAL A 322 3.17 -28.95 5.57
CA VAL A 322 1.82 -28.45 5.26
C VAL A 322 1.78 -27.66 3.96
N MET A 323 2.86 -26.93 3.63
CA MET A 323 3.01 -26.27 2.33
C MET A 323 3.11 -27.28 1.18
N ASN A 324 3.79 -28.40 1.39
CA ASN A 324 3.86 -29.50 0.43
C ASN A 324 2.50 -30.17 0.25
N ALA A 325 1.77 -30.46 1.34
CA ALA A 325 0.41 -31.01 1.25
C ALA A 325 -0.56 -30.06 0.53
N HIS A 326 -0.40 -28.73 0.72
CA HIS A 326 -1.13 -27.75 -0.06
C HIS A 326 -0.74 -27.82 -1.55
N SER A 327 0.56 -27.80 -1.85
CA SER A 327 1.08 -27.80 -3.22
C SER A 327 0.65 -29.05 -3.99
N SER A 328 0.71 -30.23 -3.37
CA SER A 328 0.28 -31.48 -4.00
C SER A 328 -1.19 -31.46 -4.41
N ALA A 329 -2.04 -30.77 -3.64
CA ALA A 329 -3.46 -30.65 -3.93
C ALA A 329 -3.80 -29.52 -4.92
N ALA A 330 -3.02 -28.44 -4.92
CA ALA A 330 -3.31 -27.24 -5.72
C ALA A 330 -2.72 -27.31 -7.14
N ASN A 331 -1.44 -27.68 -7.26
CA ASN A 331 -0.71 -27.62 -8.53
C ASN A 331 0.29 -28.77 -8.72
N LEU A 332 0.25 -29.81 -7.87
CA LEU A 332 1.12 -30.99 -7.86
C LEU A 332 2.59 -30.68 -7.49
N GLN A 333 3.24 -29.79 -8.24
CA GLN A 333 4.64 -29.41 -8.12
C GLN A 333 4.89 -28.07 -8.82
N ALA A 334 6.00 -27.40 -8.50
CA ALA A 334 6.50 -26.32 -9.35
C ALA A 334 6.92 -26.85 -10.73
N ASN A 335 6.83 -26.03 -11.78
CA ASN A 335 7.16 -26.44 -13.15
C ASN A 335 8.58 -27.05 -13.23
N SER A 336 8.68 -28.34 -13.57
CA SER A 336 9.97 -29.07 -13.64
C SER A 336 10.90 -28.50 -14.70
N THR A 337 10.37 -28.02 -15.82
CA THR A 337 11.18 -27.49 -16.93
C THR A 337 11.94 -26.25 -16.46
N THR A 338 11.26 -25.31 -15.81
CA THR A 338 11.91 -24.14 -15.19
C THR A 338 12.93 -24.57 -14.12
N GLN A 339 12.56 -25.53 -13.26
CA GLN A 339 13.47 -26.02 -12.23
C GLN A 339 14.76 -26.60 -12.82
N VAL A 340 14.67 -27.38 -13.89
CA VAL A 340 15.83 -27.96 -14.58
C VAL A 340 16.64 -26.88 -15.31
N ILE A 341 16.00 -25.89 -15.94
CA ILE A 341 16.69 -24.73 -16.53
C ILE A 341 17.50 -23.99 -15.46
N ALA A 342 16.88 -23.69 -14.32
CA ALA A 342 17.56 -23.01 -13.21
C ALA A 342 18.69 -23.87 -12.63
N LEU A 343 18.46 -25.17 -12.44
CA LEU A 343 19.47 -26.13 -12.00
C LEU A 343 20.67 -26.16 -12.95
N ALA A 344 20.45 -26.31 -14.26
CA ALA A 344 21.52 -26.37 -15.24
C ALA A 344 22.38 -25.10 -15.23
N MET A 345 21.73 -23.93 -15.19
CA MET A 345 22.42 -22.64 -15.12
C MET A 345 23.22 -22.48 -13.81
N LEU A 346 22.57 -22.67 -12.66
CA LEU A 346 23.21 -22.46 -11.35
C LEU A 346 24.31 -23.50 -11.08
N ARG A 347 24.13 -24.74 -11.53
CA ARG A 347 25.16 -25.79 -11.43
C ARG A 347 26.37 -25.47 -12.31
N ASN A 348 26.16 -25.00 -13.54
CA ASN A 348 27.25 -24.59 -14.42
C ASN A 348 28.04 -23.40 -13.83
N TRP A 349 27.34 -22.38 -13.31
CA TRP A 349 28.01 -21.23 -12.69
C TRP A 349 28.73 -21.60 -11.39
N GLY A 350 28.23 -22.61 -10.68
CA GLY A 350 28.63 -22.89 -9.32
C GLY A 350 28.30 -21.73 -8.37
N TYR A 351 28.67 -21.89 -7.10
CA TYR A 351 28.41 -20.86 -6.10
C TYR A 351 29.17 -19.56 -6.40
N ASP A 352 30.44 -19.64 -6.81
CA ASP A 352 31.26 -18.46 -7.10
C ASP A 352 30.74 -17.67 -8.30
N GLY A 353 30.32 -18.36 -9.37
CA GLY A 353 29.68 -17.71 -10.51
C GLY A 353 28.33 -17.08 -10.14
N PHE A 354 27.54 -17.74 -9.29
CA PHE A 354 26.33 -17.13 -8.75
C PHE A 354 26.64 -15.86 -7.95
N ARG A 355 27.63 -15.87 -7.05
CA ARG A 355 28.08 -14.69 -6.30
C ARG A 355 28.56 -13.55 -7.21
N ALA A 356 29.31 -13.87 -8.26
CA ALA A 356 29.72 -12.89 -9.25
C ALA A 356 28.53 -12.28 -10.00
N HIS A 357 27.53 -13.10 -10.36
CA HIS A 357 26.28 -12.64 -10.96
C HIS A 357 25.56 -11.66 -10.03
N ILE A 358 25.42 -12.03 -8.75
CA ILE A 358 24.80 -11.18 -7.72
C ILE A 358 25.57 -9.85 -7.55
N ALA A 359 26.90 -9.88 -7.52
CA ALA A 359 27.72 -8.68 -7.40
C ALA A 359 27.51 -7.73 -8.61
N ASN A 360 27.43 -8.27 -9.82
CA ASN A 360 27.18 -7.49 -11.03
C ASN A 360 25.81 -6.82 -11.01
N ILE A 361 24.74 -7.55 -10.67
CA ILE A 361 23.38 -6.98 -10.60
C ILE A 361 23.25 -5.95 -9.47
N SER A 362 23.86 -6.21 -8.30
CA SER A 362 23.83 -5.27 -7.16
C SER A 362 24.58 -3.98 -7.51
N GLY A 363 25.75 -4.09 -8.15
CA GLY A 363 26.51 -2.93 -8.64
C GLY A 363 25.75 -2.09 -9.67
N PHE A 364 25.03 -2.74 -10.60
CA PHE A 364 24.17 -2.05 -11.56
C PHE A 364 23.02 -1.29 -10.87
N TYR A 365 22.30 -1.92 -9.96
CA TYR A 365 21.19 -1.26 -9.26
C TYR A 365 21.66 -0.18 -8.30
N ARG A 366 22.86 -0.31 -7.69
CA ARG A 366 23.49 0.77 -6.92
C ARG A 366 23.69 2.01 -7.78
N ALA A 367 24.27 1.86 -8.97
CA ALA A 367 24.51 2.98 -9.88
C ALA A 367 23.18 3.64 -10.31
N LYS A 368 22.14 2.84 -10.60
CA LYS A 368 20.80 3.38 -10.88
C LYS A 368 20.19 4.13 -9.70
N ARG A 369 20.30 3.59 -8.48
CA ARG A 369 19.84 4.24 -7.24
C ARG A 369 20.53 5.58 -7.04
N ASP A 370 21.85 5.63 -7.16
CA ASP A 370 22.65 6.84 -6.99
C ASP A 370 22.25 7.93 -8.00
N ALA A 371 22.09 7.56 -9.27
CA ALA A 371 21.67 8.48 -10.31
C ALA A 371 20.24 8.99 -10.09
N PHE A 372 19.31 8.10 -9.72
CA PHE A 372 17.93 8.48 -9.38
C PHE A 372 17.89 9.46 -8.20
N GLU A 373 18.70 9.22 -7.16
CA GLU A 373 18.78 10.11 -6.00
C GLU A 373 19.37 11.47 -6.36
N ALA A 374 20.38 11.53 -7.23
CA ALA A 374 20.92 12.79 -7.72
C ALA A 374 19.83 13.63 -8.41
N ALA A 375 18.94 13.00 -9.20
CA ALA A 375 17.78 13.66 -9.78
C ALA A 375 16.75 14.10 -8.71
N MET A 376 16.53 13.29 -7.66
CA MET A 376 15.70 13.69 -6.51
C MET A 376 16.23 14.96 -5.84
N TYR A 377 17.53 15.03 -5.55
CA TYR A 377 18.15 16.23 -4.98
C TYR A 377 17.96 17.45 -5.89
N LYS A 378 18.26 17.29 -7.19
CA LYS A 378 18.12 18.35 -8.20
C LYS A 378 16.71 18.96 -8.23
N HIS A 379 15.66 18.14 -8.16
CA HIS A 379 14.27 18.61 -8.36
C HIS A 379 13.49 18.87 -7.06
N PHE A 380 13.74 18.10 -6.00
CA PHE A 380 12.98 18.18 -4.73
C PHE A 380 13.71 18.90 -3.60
N LYS A 381 15.03 19.14 -3.72
CA LYS A 381 15.81 19.93 -2.76
C LYS A 381 16.69 20.97 -3.51
N PRO A 382 16.09 21.87 -4.32
CA PRO A 382 16.85 22.88 -5.03
C PRO A 382 17.52 23.86 -4.05
N GLU A 383 18.72 24.31 -4.38
CA GLU A 383 19.50 25.23 -3.55
C GLU A 383 18.74 26.53 -3.30
N GLY A 384 18.67 26.95 -2.03
CA GLY A 384 17.94 28.16 -1.61
C GLY A 384 16.40 28.03 -1.55
N GLY A 385 15.83 26.87 -1.89
CA GLY A 385 14.39 26.62 -1.84
C GLY A 385 13.92 25.75 -0.67
N LYS A 386 12.61 25.73 -0.41
CA LYS A 386 12.00 24.79 0.54
C LYS A 386 12.03 23.36 -0.04
N PRO A 387 12.42 22.32 0.74
CA PRO A 387 12.31 20.94 0.31
C PRO A 387 10.86 20.57 -0.06
N LEU A 388 10.69 19.94 -1.22
CA LEU A 388 9.39 19.45 -1.71
C LEU A 388 9.10 18.01 -1.31
N ALA A 389 10.14 17.29 -0.88
CA ALA A 389 10.00 15.93 -0.39
C ALA A 389 11.09 15.56 0.61
N GLU A 390 10.78 14.57 1.43
CA GLU A 390 11.67 13.94 2.41
C GLU A 390 11.81 12.46 2.07
N TRP A 391 13.04 11.95 2.14
CA TRP A 391 13.32 10.55 1.87
C TRP A 391 14.58 10.10 2.59
N THR A 392 14.68 8.77 2.73
CA THR A 392 15.89 8.09 3.15
C THR A 392 16.45 7.32 1.97
N ARG A 393 17.77 7.36 1.81
CA ARG A 393 18.48 6.61 0.78
C ARG A 393 18.23 5.09 0.98
N PRO A 394 17.63 4.38 0.01
CA PRO A 394 17.46 2.94 0.09
C PRO A 394 18.82 2.25 -0.02
N GLU A 395 19.14 1.31 0.87
CA GLU A 395 20.39 0.53 0.83
C GLU A 395 20.24 -0.81 0.11
N ALA A 396 19.02 -1.19 -0.23
CA ALA A 396 18.73 -2.40 -0.96
C ALA A 396 17.45 -2.26 -1.79
N GLY A 397 17.22 -3.24 -2.66
CA GLY A 397 15.98 -3.33 -3.43
C GLY A 397 15.94 -2.40 -4.63
N LEU A 398 14.74 -1.98 -5.02
CA LEU A 398 14.46 -1.37 -6.33
C LEU A 398 13.58 -0.11 -6.27
N PHE A 399 13.28 0.38 -5.07
CA PHE A 399 12.26 1.40 -4.83
C PHE A 399 12.81 2.61 -4.10
N PHE A 400 12.28 3.78 -4.44
CA PHE A 400 12.34 4.96 -3.59
C PHE A 400 10.97 5.19 -2.97
N TRP A 401 10.98 5.48 -1.67
CA TRP A 401 9.82 5.89 -0.89
C TRP A 401 10.10 7.25 -0.28
N PHE A 402 9.24 8.21 -0.58
CA PHE A 402 9.45 9.58 -0.15
C PHE A 402 8.13 10.24 0.22
N LYS A 403 8.17 11.06 1.26
CA LYS A 403 7.05 11.89 1.71
C LYS A 403 7.05 13.18 0.90
N LEU A 404 5.97 13.47 0.20
CA LEU A 404 5.79 14.77 -0.45
C LEU A 404 5.39 15.82 0.59
N ASN A 405 5.94 17.03 0.46
CA ASN A 405 5.58 18.16 1.30
C ASN A 405 4.37 18.89 0.69
N ILE A 406 3.19 18.28 0.83
CA ILE A 406 1.91 18.78 0.30
C ILE A 406 0.93 19.09 1.46
N PRO A 407 0.07 20.12 1.34
CA PRO A 407 -0.79 20.56 2.45
C PRO A 407 -1.77 19.49 2.98
N ASP A 408 -2.42 18.74 2.10
CA ASP A 408 -3.50 17.80 2.47
C ASP A 408 -3.03 16.38 2.80
N GLU A 409 -1.71 16.15 2.72
CA GLU A 409 -1.10 14.82 2.80
C GLU A 409 -1.81 13.73 1.97
N ASP A 410 -2.39 14.10 0.82
CA ASP A 410 -3.12 13.17 -0.06
C ASP A 410 -2.37 12.98 -1.39
N SER A 411 -1.36 12.12 -1.36
CA SER A 411 -0.62 11.74 -2.57
C SER A 411 -1.50 11.03 -3.60
N PHE A 412 -2.59 10.37 -3.18
CA PHE A 412 -3.48 9.66 -4.10
C PHE A 412 -4.18 10.67 -5.01
N GLN A 413 -4.77 11.72 -4.44
CA GLN A 413 -5.39 12.78 -5.23
C GLN A 413 -4.36 13.46 -6.14
N LEU A 414 -3.18 13.84 -5.63
CA LEU A 414 -2.15 14.51 -6.42
C LEU A 414 -1.70 13.66 -7.62
N ILE A 415 -1.40 12.38 -7.38
CA ILE A 415 -0.87 11.47 -8.40
C ILE A 415 -1.93 11.10 -9.44
N SER A 416 -3.16 10.79 -9.00
CA SER A 416 -4.25 10.39 -9.90
C SER A 416 -4.85 11.52 -10.72
N THR A 417 -4.50 12.77 -10.42
CA THR A 417 -4.98 13.96 -11.14
C THR A 417 -3.80 14.72 -11.77
N LYS A 418 -3.25 15.71 -11.07
CA LYS A 418 -2.27 16.66 -11.58
C LYS A 418 -0.99 15.99 -12.08
N ALA A 419 -0.47 14.97 -11.39
CA ALA A 419 0.72 14.28 -11.85
C ALA A 419 0.45 13.47 -13.13
N LEU A 420 -0.71 12.79 -13.20
CA LEU A 420 -1.14 12.05 -14.38
C LEU A 420 -1.35 12.97 -15.59
N GLU A 421 -2.03 14.10 -15.40
CA GLU A 421 -2.18 15.16 -16.42
C GLU A 421 -0.81 15.72 -16.85
N GLY A 422 0.13 15.83 -15.92
CA GLY A 422 1.52 16.18 -16.17
C GLY A 422 2.36 15.07 -16.83
N GLY A 423 1.77 13.91 -17.11
CA GLY A 423 2.43 12.77 -17.74
C GLY A 423 3.38 12.01 -16.82
N VAL A 424 3.09 11.96 -15.52
CA VAL A 424 3.84 11.19 -14.51
C VAL A 424 2.91 10.18 -13.85
N LEU A 425 3.34 8.93 -13.82
CA LEU A 425 2.70 7.88 -13.04
C LEU A 425 3.66 7.40 -11.95
N ALA A 426 3.21 7.46 -10.70
CA ALA A 426 3.86 6.87 -9.55
C ALA A 426 2.82 6.10 -8.73
N VAL A 427 3.25 5.34 -7.72
CA VAL A 427 2.29 4.61 -6.87
C VAL A 427 2.02 5.43 -5.61
N PRO A 428 0.79 5.95 -5.41
CA PRO A 428 0.46 6.72 -4.22
C PRO A 428 0.47 5.84 -2.96
N GLY A 429 0.87 6.42 -1.84
CA GLY A 429 1.22 5.68 -0.64
C GLY A 429 0.06 4.92 -0.02
N LYS A 430 -1.16 5.45 -0.16
CA LYS A 430 -2.42 4.82 0.30
C LYS A 430 -2.56 3.34 -0.09
N ILE A 431 -2.03 2.94 -1.25
CA ILE A 431 -2.15 1.55 -1.77
C ILE A 431 -1.38 0.53 -0.91
N PHE A 432 -0.42 0.99 -0.10
CA PHE A 432 0.42 0.13 0.72
C PHE A 432 -0.03 0.03 2.19
N PHE A 433 -1.16 0.64 2.58
CA PHE A 433 -1.68 0.55 3.94
C PHE A 433 -2.96 -0.31 3.96
N PRO A 434 -3.03 -1.40 4.76
CA PRO A 434 -4.25 -2.17 4.97
C PRO A 434 -5.49 -1.31 5.25
N SER A 435 -5.34 -0.27 6.06
CA SER A 435 -6.38 0.71 6.43
C SER A 435 -6.84 1.61 5.28
N GLY A 436 -6.07 1.71 4.20
CA GLY A 436 -6.34 2.65 3.11
C GLY A 436 -6.26 4.12 3.53
N ARG A 437 -5.54 4.42 4.63
CA ARG A 437 -5.37 5.78 5.16
C ARG A 437 -4.74 6.71 4.13
N LYS A 438 -5.13 7.99 4.14
CA LYS A 438 -4.52 9.04 3.31
C LYS A 438 -3.08 9.27 3.75
N THR A 439 -2.17 9.45 2.80
CA THR A 439 -0.76 9.67 3.08
C THR A 439 -0.09 10.51 1.99
N ALA A 440 0.91 11.30 2.38
CA ALA A 440 1.72 12.09 1.46
C ALA A 440 2.84 11.27 0.78
N TYR A 441 2.95 9.98 1.09
CA TYR A 441 4.04 9.16 0.58
C TYR A 441 3.80 8.68 -0.85
N VAL A 442 4.87 8.54 -1.61
CA VAL A 442 4.85 8.00 -2.97
C VAL A 442 5.95 6.96 -3.12
N ARG A 443 5.65 5.86 -3.83
CA ARG A 443 6.64 4.88 -4.28
C ARG A 443 6.97 5.08 -5.75
N THR A 444 8.25 5.22 -6.06
CA THR A 444 8.80 5.11 -7.41
C THR A 444 9.75 3.92 -7.50
N ALA A 445 10.07 3.48 -8.72
CA ALA A 445 11.02 2.40 -8.95
C ALA A 445 12.09 2.87 -9.93
N PHE A 446 13.35 2.57 -9.63
CA PHE A 446 14.50 2.92 -10.48
C PHE A 446 15.02 1.73 -11.29
N SER A 447 14.33 0.58 -11.24
CA SER A 447 14.82 -0.67 -11.80
C SER A 447 14.88 -0.67 -13.33
N VAL A 448 13.75 -0.44 -13.99
CA VAL A 448 13.63 -0.54 -15.46
C VAL A 448 13.95 0.78 -16.15
N MET A 449 13.48 1.89 -15.60
CA MET A 449 13.50 3.21 -16.25
C MET A 449 14.92 3.69 -16.59
N ASP A 450 15.05 4.35 -17.75
CA ASP A 450 16.26 5.08 -18.14
C ASP A 450 16.42 6.34 -17.31
N ILE A 451 17.67 6.74 -17.05
CA ILE A 451 17.94 7.82 -16.09
C ILE A 451 17.44 9.18 -16.58
N GLU A 452 17.47 9.43 -17.88
CA GLU A 452 16.98 10.66 -18.50
C GLU A 452 15.45 10.78 -18.35
N LEU A 453 14.73 9.66 -18.50
CA LEU A 453 13.29 9.61 -18.28
C LEU A 453 12.94 9.74 -16.79
N ALA A 454 13.78 9.19 -15.90
CA ALA A 454 13.62 9.37 -14.47
C ALA A 454 13.82 10.84 -14.06
N ASP A 455 14.85 11.53 -14.58
CA ASP A 455 15.07 12.96 -14.33
C ASP A 455 13.87 13.80 -14.80
N GLU A 456 13.37 13.57 -16.01
CA GLU A 456 12.20 14.28 -16.54
C GLU A 456 10.92 13.98 -15.76
N GLY A 457 10.69 12.72 -15.37
CA GLY A 457 9.55 12.32 -14.54
C GLY A 457 9.57 12.99 -13.16
N LEU A 458 10.73 13.04 -12.51
CA LEU A 458 10.92 13.71 -11.22
C LEU A 458 10.76 15.24 -11.34
N ARG A 459 11.26 15.84 -12.42
CA ARG A 459 11.07 17.28 -12.70
C ARG A 459 9.59 17.64 -12.82
N ARG A 460 8.82 16.83 -13.56
CA ARG A 460 7.37 17.02 -13.75
C ARG A 460 6.61 16.85 -12.44
N LEU A 461 6.95 15.83 -11.64
CA LEU A 461 6.34 15.61 -10.34
C LEU A 461 6.63 16.77 -9.39
N ALA A 462 7.88 17.23 -9.32
CA ALA A 462 8.28 18.37 -8.49
C ALA A 462 7.51 19.65 -8.87
N LYS A 463 7.28 19.89 -10.17
CA LYS A 463 6.46 21.03 -10.63
C LYS A 463 5.06 20.98 -10.04
N VAL A 464 4.39 19.83 -10.11
CA VAL A 464 3.03 19.66 -9.60
C VAL A 464 2.95 19.82 -8.07
N VAL A 465 4.02 19.48 -7.34
CA VAL A 465 4.11 19.70 -5.89
C VAL A 465 4.30 21.18 -5.53
N LYS A 466 5.02 21.96 -6.36
CA LYS A 466 5.22 23.41 -6.15
C LYS A 466 3.94 24.23 -6.29
N ASP A 467 2.97 23.76 -7.09
CA ASP A 467 1.81 24.57 -7.49
C ASP A 467 0.76 24.83 -6.36
N VAL A 468 1.05 24.50 -5.09
CA VAL A 468 0.11 24.75 -3.97
C VAL A 468 0.87 25.09 -2.68
N ILE A 469 0.46 26.16 -1.99
CA ILE A 469 0.90 26.46 -0.61
C ILE A 469 -0.30 26.55 0.33
N GLY A 470 -0.09 26.16 1.59
CA GLY A 470 -1.04 26.40 2.68
C GLY A 470 -0.61 27.58 3.54
N ALA A 471 -1.51 28.52 3.79
CA ALA A 471 -1.30 29.64 4.71
C ALA A 471 -2.51 29.78 5.65
N GLN A 472 -2.30 29.59 6.95
CA GLN A 472 -3.36 29.66 7.95
C GLN A 472 -3.69 31.12 8.28
N ALA A 473 -4.98 31.49 8.22
CA ALA A 473 -5.45 32.81 8.61
C ALA A 473 -6.89 32.76 9.17
N ASP A 474 -7.14 33.52 10.23
CA ASP A 474 -8.49 33.85 10.70
C ASP A 474 -8.98 35.10 9.95
N VAL A 475 -10.08 34.97 9.18
CA VAL A 475 -10.61 36.06 8.35
C VAL A 475 -11.08 37.28 9.15
N ARG A 476 -11.29 37.12 10.47
CA ARG A 476 -11.61 38.23 11.38
C ARG A 476 -10.40 39.10 11.71
N LYS A 477 -9.19 38.65 11.36
CA LYS A 477 -7.90 39.26 11.68
C LYS A 477 -7.19 39.72 10.39
N PRO A 478 -7.36 40.99 9.96
CA PRO A 478 -6.82 41.49 8.68
C PRO A 478 -5.31 41.32 8.52
N GLU A 479 -4.54 41.36 9.61
CA GLU A 479 -3.10 41.10 9.61
C GLU A 479 -2.74 39.66 9.20
N GLN A 480 -3.53 38.67 9.58
CA GLN A 480 -3.27 37.27 9.18
C GLN A 480 -3.60 37.05 7.70
N LEU A 481 -4.65 37.69 7.20
CA LEU A 481 -4.96 37.68 5.76
C LEU A 481 -3.87 38.33 4.93
N ARG A 482 -3.31 39.47 5.39
CA ARG A 482 -2.15 40.10 4.72
C ARG A 482 -0.95 39.17 4.70
N ALA A 483 -0.61 38.52 5.81
CA ALA A 483 0.48 37.55 5.85
C ALA A 483 0.26 36.37 4.88
N ALA A 484 -0.97 35.87 4.74
CA ALA A 484 -1.31 34.84 3.78
C ALA A 484 -1.17 35.31 2.32
N VAL A 485 -1.57 36.56 2.03
CA VAL A 485 -1.37 37.18 0.72
C VAL A 485 0.11 37.40 0.43
N ASP A 486 0.89 37.89 1.38
CA ASP A 486 2.33 38.09 1.23
C ASP A 486 3.04 36.77 0.93
N ALA A 487 2.66 35.68 1.62
CA ALA A 487 3.17 34.34 1.31
C ALA A 487 2.79 33.88 -0.12
N THR A 488 1.55 34.14 -0.54
CA THR A 488 1.06 33.82 -1.90
C THR A 488 1.83 34.59 -2.97
N ILE A 489 2.05 35.89 -2.77
CA ILE A 489 2.78 36.74 -3.71
C ILE A 489 4.28 36.39 -3.70
N SER A 490 4.85 36.08 -2.54
CA SER A 490 6.24 35.63 -2.47
C SER A 490 6.47 34.33 -3.25
N GLU A 491 5.50 33.41 -3.25
CA GLU A 491 5.63 32.13 -3.95
C GLU A 491 5.27 32.25 -5.44
N PHE A 492 4.11 32.82 -5.76
CA PHE A 492 3.53 32.76 -7.10
C PHE A 492 3.63 34.09 -7.87
N GLY A 493 4.00 35.18 -7.21
CA GLY A 493 4.18 36.51 -7.82
C GLY A 493 2.91 37.24 -8.22
N ARG A 494 1.72 36.61 -8.15
CA ARG A 494 0.43 37.17 -8.60
C ARG A 494 -0.75 36.53 -7.90
N ILE A 495 -1.92 37.18 -7.97
CA ILE A 495 -3.22 36.61 -7.61
C ILE A 495 -4.21 36.92 -8.74
N ASP A 496 -4.71 35.88 -9.40
CA ASP A 496 -5.67 35.99 -10.50
C ASP A 496 -7.11 35.88 -10.04
N TYR A 497 -7.36 34.95 -9.12
CA TYR A 497 -8.70 34.57 -8.70
C TYR A 497 -8.75 34.46 -7.18
N VAL A 498 -9.86 34.90 -6.59
CA VAL A 498 -10.07 34.83 -5.14
C VAL A 498 -11.44 34.25 -4.84
N ILE A 499 -11.49 33.25 -3.98
CA ILE A 499 -12.73 32.69 -3.44
C ILE A 499 -12.87 33.13 -1.98
N CYS A 500 -13.92 33.90 -1.66
CA CYS A 500 -14.29 34.24 -0.29
C CYS A 500 -15.26 33.17 0.23
N GLY A 501 -14.72 32.12 0.87
CA GLY A 501 -15.48 30.92 1.26
C GLY A 501 -15.69 30.71 2.77
N ALA A 502 -15.14 31.55 3.64
CA ALA A 502 -15.28 31.40 5.09
C ALA A 502 -16.75 31.59 5.53
N ALA A 503 -17.22 30.73 6.44
CA ALA A 503 -18.59 30.79 6.92
C ALA A 503 -18.74 30.27 8.36
N GLY A 504 -19.58 30.91 9.14
CA GLY A 504 -20.10 30.46 10.43
C GLY A 504 -21.61 30.26 10.36
N ASN A 505 -22.10 29.09 10.77
CA ASN A 505 -23.53 28.81 10.79
C ASN A 505 -23.90 27.83 11.92
N PHE A 506 -25.07 28.05 12.51
CA PHE A 506 -25.75 27.18 13.47
C PHE A 506 -27.27 27.45 13.42
N LEU A 507 -28.08 26.51 13.89
CA LEU A 507 -29.54 26.68 14.00
C LEU A 507 -29.91 27.25 15.38
N ALA A 508 -30.64 28.36 15.42
CA ALA A 508 -31.19 28.92 16.66
C ALA A 508 -32.40 29.83 16.40
N PRO A 509 -33.48 29.73 17.21
CA PRO A 509 -34.55 30.74 17.25
C PRO A 509 -33.99 32.14 17.46
N ILE A 510 -34.69 33.16 16.95
CA ILE A 510 -34.23 34.55 17.05
C ILE A 510 -34.06 35.01 18.50
N GLU A 511 -34.89 34.51 19.41
CA GLU A 511 -34.80 34.76 20.86
C GLU A 511 -33.59 34.10 21.54
N ASP A 512 -33.02 33.06 20.94
CA ASP A 512 -31.88 32.30 21.48
C ASP A 512 -30.54 32.69 20.83
N VAL A 513 -30.57 33.48 19.75
CA VAL A 513 -29.34 34.02 19.14
C VAL A 513 -28.84 35.18 19.99
N SER A 514 -27.84 34.92 20.83
CA SER A 514 -27.16 35.99 21.58
C SER A 514 -26.55 37.04 20.65
N GLU A 515 -26.41 38.27 21.14
CA GLU A 515 -25.79 39.38 20.40
C GLU A 515 -24.35 39.05 19.99
N ASN A 516 -23.64 38.30 20.83
CA ASN A 516 -22.28 37.83 20.51
C ASN A 516 -22.29 36.77 19.42
N GLY A 517 -23.21 35.80 19.46
CA GLY A 517 -23.37 34.79 18.41
C GLY A 517 -23.70 35.44 17.05
N PHE A 518 -24.63 36.40 17.03
CA PHE A 518 -24.95 37.18 15.84
C PHE A 518 -23.72 37.94 15.32
N ARG A 519 -23.03 38.68 16.20
CA ARG A 519 -21.81 39.45 15.87
C ARG A 519 -20.72 38.56 15.29
N THR A 520 -20.45 37.41 15.92
CA THR A 520 -19.41 36.47 15.47
C THR A 520 -19.68 35.97 14.05
N VAL A 521 -20.93 35.65 13.70
CA VAL A 521 -21.27 35.22 12.33
C VAL A 521 -21.10 36.37 11.33
N MET A 522 -21.51 37.59 11.69
CA MET A 522 -21.26 38.77 10.86
C MET A 522 -19.75 39.04 10.66
N GLU A 523 -18.95 38.83 11.70
CA GLU A 523 -17.49 38.99 11.67
C GLU A 523 -16.80 37.96 10.77
N ILE A 524 -17.25 36.70 10.80
CA ILE A 524 -16.69 35.62 9.97
C ILE A 524 -17.09 35.81 8.51
N ASP A 525 -18.38 35.95 8.23
CA ASP A 525 -18.90 35.87 6.87
C ASP A 525 -18.78 37.22 6.15
N THR A 526 -19.40 38.26 6.69
CA THR A 526 -19.49 39.57 6.04
C THR A 526 -18.18 40.34 6.16
N LEU A 527 -17.67 40.54 7.38
CA LEU A 527 -16.41 41.27 7.58
C LEU A 527 -15.23 40.45 7.08
N GLY A 528 -15.23 39.12 7.26
CA GLY A 528 -14.20 38.26 6.69
C GLY A 528 -14.10 38.39 5.16
N THR A 529 -15.23 38.38 4.44
CA THR A 529 -15.26 38.65 3.00
C THR A 529 -14.67 40.01 2.66
N TYR A 530 -15.09 41.06 3.37
CA TYR A 530 -14.54 42.41 3.19
C TYR A 530 -13.03 42.47 3.43
N HIS A 531 -12.53 41.85 4.52
CA HIS A 531 -11.10 41.81 4.82
C HIS A 531 -10.31 41.06 3.76
N THR A 532 -10.81 39.93 3.25
CA THR A 532 -10.18 39.17 2.16
C THR A 532 -10.08 40.01 0.89
N ILE A 533 -11.15 40.72 0.51
CA ILE A 533 -11.12 41.64 -0.63
C ILE A 533 -10.05 42.73 -0.39
N LYS A 534 -10.07 43.40 0.77
CA LYS A 534 -9.10 44.47 1.06
C LYS A 534 -7.65 44.00 1.02
N ALA A 535 -7.37 42.77 1.45
CA ALA A 535 -6.03 42.19 1.42
C ALA A 535 -5.56 41.81 0.00
N THR A 536 -6.48 41.39 -0.88
CA THR A 536 -6.15 40.81 -2.20
C THR A 536 -6.32 41.78 -3.38
N LEU A 537 -7.17 42.80 -3.24
CA LEU A 537 -7.60 43.66 -4.34
C LEU A 537 -6.48 44.31 -5.15
N PRO A 538 -5.37 44.81 -4.55
CA PRO A 538 -4.28 45.37 -5.33
C PRO A 538 -3.73 44.40 -6.38
N TYR A 539 -3.60 43.12 -6.02
CA TYR A 539 -3.03 42.07 -6.86
C TYR A 539 -4.04 41.56 -7.89
N VAL A 540 -5.30 41.36 -7.49
CA VAL A 540 -6.36 40.94 -8.43
C VAL A 540 -6.61 42.01 -9.49
N ARG A 541 -6.56 43.29 -9.11
CA ARG A 541 -6.71 44.42 -10.02
C ARG A 541 -5.60 44.47 -11.07
N GLU A 542 -4.36 44.19 -10.67
CA GLU A 542 -3.22 44.14 -11.58
C GLU A 542 -3.39 43.06 -12.66
N GLN A 543 -4.04 41.95 -12.32
CA GLN A 543 -4.26 40.82 -13.23
C GLN A 543 -5.57 40.87 -14.00
N HIS A 544 -6.41 41.91 -13.81
CA HIS A 544 -7.80 41.92 -14.31
C HIS A 544 -8.58 40.66 -13.91
N GLY A 545 -8.36 40.25 -12.67
CA GLY A 545 -8.81 38.97 -12.14
C GLY A 545 -10.29 38.93 -11.75
N ALA A 546 -10.66 37.92 -10.96
CA ALA A 546 -12.06 37.76 -10.55
C ALA A 546 -12.23 37.24 -9.11
N TYR A 547 -13.33 37.68 -8.48
CA TYR A 547 -13.80 37.21 -7.19
C TYR A 547 -15.00 36.29 -7.34
N ILE A 548 -15.03 35.24 -6.52
CA ILE A 548 -16.24 34.48 -6.21
C ILE A 548 -16.48 34.55 -4.71
N MET A 549 -17.68 34.97 -4.31
CA MET A 549 -18.11 34.91 -2.92
C MET A 549 -19.03 33.71 -2.73
N VAL A 550 -18.84 32.98 -1.63
CA VAL A 550 -19.72 31.86 -1.27
C VAL A 550 -20.78 32.35 -0.29
N SER A 551 -22.02 32.41 -0.78
CA SER A 551 -23.20 32.81 -0.03
C SER A 551 -24.07 31.60 0.32
N ALA A 552 -25.38 31.79 0.48
CA ALA A 552 -26.37 30.75 0.64
C ALA A 552 -27.76 31.26 0.22
N THR A 553 -28.65 30.35 -0.17
CA THR A 553 -30.02 30.70 -0.59
C THR A 553 -30.98 31.01 0.58
N LEU A 554 -30.49 30.93 1.82
CA LEU A 554 -31.27 31.03 3.07
C LEU A 554 -32.05 32.34 3.20
N HIS A 555 -31.42 33.45 2.82
CA HIS A 555 -31.97 34.79 3.00
C HIS A 555 -32.95 35.21 1.90
N TYR A 556 -33.04 34.45 0.79
CA TYR A 556 -33.96 34.76 -0.31
C TYR A 556 -35.42 34.53 0.06
N ARG A 557 -35.69 33.68 1.05
CA ARG A 557 -37.05 33.28 1.46
C ARG A 557 -37.30 33.37 2.96
N GLY A 558 -36.29 33.75 3.75
CA GLY A 558 -36.38 33.82 5.20
C GLY A 558 -36.41 32.44 5.85
N SER A 559 -35.30 31.69 5.77
CA SER A 559 -35.18 30.38 6.43
C SER A 559 -35.34 30.50 7.96
N PRO A 560 -36.23 29.72 8.59
CA PRO A 560 -36.38 29.68 10.04
C PRO A 560 -35.06 29.33 10.75
N TRP A 561 -34.88 29.86 11.98
CA TRP A 561 -33.72 29.60 12.86
C TRP A 561 -32.34 29.99 12.30
N GLN A 562 -32.30 30.84 11.27
CA GLN A 562 -31.08 31.17 10.53
C GLN A 562 -30.89 32.69 10.37
N VAL A 563 -31.38 33.49 11.32
CA VAL A 563 -31.40 34.97 11.21
C VAL A 563 -29.99 35.57 11.05
N HIS A 564 -29.01 35.10 11.84
CA HIS A 564 -27.62 35.56 11.82
C HIS A 564 -26.94 35.31 10.48
N VAL A 565 -26.93 34.06 10.02
CA VAL A 565 -26.29 33.70 8.74
C VAL A 565 -27.05 34.28 7.55
N SER A 566 -28.38 34.41 7.63
CA SER A 566 -29.17 35.05 6.57
C SER A 566 -28.80 36.53 6.41
N ALA A 567 -28.69 37.27 7.52
CA ALA A 567 -28.21 38.64 7.50
C ALA A 567 -26.78 38.75 6.98
N ALA A 568 -25.90 37.84 7.43
CA ALA A 568 -24.50 37.88 7.03
C ALA A 568 -24.29 37.57 5.54
N LYS A 569 -25.00 36.56 5.00
CA LYS A 569 -24.96 36.18 3.58
C LYS A 569 -25.62 37.21 2.67
N ALA A 570 -26.69 37.88 3.11
CA ALA A 570 -27.20 39.06 2.41
C ALA A 570 -26.14 40.18 2.31
N GLY A 571 -25.35 40.37 3.37
CA GLY A 571 -24.21 41.27 3.36
C GLY A 571 -23.12 40.86 2.35
N VAL A 572 -22.82 39.56 2.25
CA VAL A 572 -21.88 39.02 1.26
C VAL A 572 -22.37 39.28 -0.18
N ASP A 573 -23.65 39.03 -0.45
CA ASP A 573 -24.27 39.30 -1.77
C ASP A 573 -24.15 40.78 -2.13
N ALA A 574 -24.50 41.68 -1.21
CA ALA A 574 -24.41 43.12 -1.42
C ALA A 574 -22.97 43.59 -1.65
N ILE A 575 -22.00 43.08 -0.88
CA ILE A 575 -20.57 43.41 -1.07
C ILE A 575 -20.11 43.02 -2.47
N SER A 576 -20.45 41.80 -2.93
CA SER A 576 -20.06 41.32 -4.25
C SER A 576 -20.62 42.18 -5.39
N GLN A 577 -21.89 42.60 -5.28
CA GLN A 577 -22.55 43.46 -6.26
C GLN A 577 -21.91 44.85 -6.33
N VAL A 578 -21.58 45.45 -5.18
CA VAL A 578 -20.88 46.75 -5.15
C VAL A 578 -19.47 46.61 -5.75
N LEU A 579 -18.73 45.57 -5.37
CA LEU A 579 -17.38 45.33 -5.91
C LEU A 579 -17.37 45.18 -7.43
N ALA A 580 -18.37 44.49 -7.99
CA ALA A 580 -18.54 44.32 -9.43
C ALA A 580 -18.68 45.67 -10.18
N VAL A 581 -19.38 46.63 -9.58
CA VAL A 581 -19.59 47.97 -10.16
C VAL A 581 -18.36 48.85 -9.98
N GLU A 582 -17.75 48.84 -8.78
CA GLU A 582 -16.60 49.70 -8.47
C GLU A 582 -15.32 49.27 -9.19
N GLU A 583 -15.07 47.98 -9.33
CA GLU A 583 -13.84 47.44 -9.92
C GLU A 583 -13.99 46.96 -11.37
N GLY A 584 -15.22 46.89 -11.88
CA GLY A 584 -15.53 46.56 -13.27
C GLY A 584 -14.76 47.40 -14.30
N PRO A 585 -14.68 48.75 -14.17
CA PRO A 585 -13.89 49.60 -15.06
C PRO A 585 -12.37 49.30 -15.05
N ARG A 586 -11.89 48.56 -14.04
CA ARG A 586 -10.49 48.12 -13.91
C ARG A 586 -10.30 46.66 -14.39
N GLY A 587 -11.33 46.07 -14.98
CA GLY A 587 -11.31 44.71 -15.51
C GLY A 587 -11.52 43.61 -14.47
N VAL A 588 -11.85 43.95 -13.22
CA VAL A 588 -12.12 42.93 -12.18
C VAL A 588 -13.58 42.53 -12.20
N ARG A 589 -13.85 41.22 -12.17
CA ARG A 589 -15.20 40.67 -12.05
C ARG A 589 -15.48 40.20 -10.63
N SER A 590 -16.73 40.25 -10.20
CA SER A 590 -17.14 39.76 -8.88
C SER A 590 -18.51 39.13 -8.98
N ASN A 591 -18.62 37.84 -8.63
CA ASN A 591 -19.88 37.10 -8.66
C ASN A 591 -20.06 36.31 -7.36
N VAL A 592 -21.28 35.85 -7.13
CA VAL A 592 -21.65 35.03 -5.98
C VAL A 592 -22.08 33.66 -6.45
N ILE A 593 -21.64 32.62 -5.74
CA ILE A 593 -22.29 31.31 -5.78
C ILE A 593 -23.09 31.16 -4.49
N ALA A 594 -24.37 30.85 -4.61
CA ALA A 594 -25.26 30.57 -3.50
C ALA A 594 -25.65 29.07 -3.51
N PRO A 595 -24.92 28.21 -2.80
CA PRO A 595 -25.23 26.79 -2.74
C PRO A 595 -26.55 26.53 -2.00
N GLY A 596 -27.28 25.51 -2.45
CA GLY A 596 -28.34 24.87 -1.69
C GLY A 596 -27.80 23.79 -0.73
N PRO A 597 -28.60 22.78 -0.38
CA PRO A 597 -28.11 21.60 0.34
C PRO A 597 -27.06 20.85 -0.50
N ILE A 598 -25.84 20.71 0.02
CA ILE A 598 -24.72 20.00 -0.62
C ILE A 598 -24.20 18.90 0.31
N GLY A 599 -24.18 17.66 -0.18
CA GLY A 599 -23.77 16.48 0.57
C GLY A 599 -22.26 16.33 0.71
N GLY A 600 -21.84 15.60 1.77
CA GLY A 600 -20.44 15.34 2.06
C GLY A 600 -19.65 16.59 2.47
N THR A 601 -20.35 17.63 2.92
CA THR A 601 -19.72 18.84 3.48
C THR A 601 -19.76 18.76 5.00
N GLU A 602 -18.71 19.26 5.66
CA GLU A 602 -18.62 19.20 7.13
C GLU A 602 -19.85 19.80 7.83
N GLY A 603 -20.40 20.89 7.28
CA GLY A 603 -21.61 21.51 7.80
C GLY A 603 -22.85 20.60 7.68
N MET A 604 -23.00 19.87 6.57
CA MET A 604 -24.11 18.95 6.36
C MET A 604 -23.94 17.68 7.18
N ASP A 605 -22.74 17.12 7.25
CA ASP A 605 -22.44 15.90 8.03
C ASP A 605 -22.75 16.13 9.53
N ARG A 606 -22.36 17.30 10.07
CA ARG A 606 -22.68 17.70 11.45
C ARG A 606 -24.17 17.87 11.70
N LEU A 607 -24.94 18.27 10.68
CA LEU A 607 -26.39 18.40 10.76
C LEU A 607 -27.07 17.03 10.66
N GLU A 608 -26.71 16.22 9.64
CA GLU A 608 -27.24 14.88 9.39
C GLU A 608 -27.07 13.94 10.59
N ALA A 609 -25.93 14.02 11.29
CA ALA A 609 -25.66 13.23 12.49
C ALA A 609 -26.67 13.48 13.64
N LYS A 610 -27.42 14.58 13.59
CA LYS A 610 -28.40 14.97 14.61
C LYS A 610 -29.85 14.69 14.20
N LEU A 611 -30.09 14.17 13.00
CA LEU A 611 -31.42 14.01 12.42
C LEU A 611 -31.86 12.54 12.41
N ASN A 612 -33.14 12.31 12.73
CA ASN A 612 -33.80 11.03 12.43
C ASN A 612 -34.23 10.97 10.95
N ASP A 613 -34.65 9.79 10.48
CA ASP A 613 -35.01 9.59 9.06
C ASP A 613 -36.18 10.46 8.58
N LYS A 614 -37.11 10.81 9.48
CA LYS A 614 -38.24 11.69 9.17
C LYS A 614 -37.76 13.12 8.93
N ASP A 615 -36.83 13.61 9.76
CA ASP A 615 -36.25 14.95 9.63
C ASP A 615 -35.30 15.04 8.42
N LYS A 616 -34.55 13.96 8.14
CA LYS A 616 -33.76 13.83 6.91
C LYS A 616 -34.64 13.92 5.67
N LYS A 617 -35.80 13.24 5.66
CA LYS A 617 -36.76 13.34 4.56
C LYS A 617 -37.30 14.77 4.39
N ALA A 618 -37.67 15.43 5.48
CA ALA A 618 -38.17 16.81 5.45
C ALA A 618 -37.14 17.82 4.91
N LEU A 619 -35.85 17.60 5.18
CA LEU A 619 -34.74 18.42 4.69
C LEU A 619 -34.27 18.06 3.26
N GLY A 620 -34.91 17.10 2.60
CA GLY A 620 -34.52 16.64 1.26
C GLY A 620 -33.24 15.80 1.24
N LEU A 621 -32.84 15.25 2.39
CA LEU A 621 -31.65 14.41 2.62
C LEU A 621 -31.93 12.91 2.43
N SER A 622 -33.06 12.57 1.78
CA SER A 622 -33.49 11.18 1.53
C SER A 622 -33.74 10.94 0.04
N VAL A 623 -33.96 9.68 -0.35
CA VAL A 623 -34.15 9.22 -1.75
C VAL A 623 -35.34 9.90 -2.45
N ASP A 624 -36.27 10.48 -1.69
CA ASP A 624 -37.40 11.28 -2.18
C ASP A 624 -37.20 12.78 -1.82
N SER A 625 -36.30 13.49 -2.52
CA SER A 625 -36.00 14.90 -2.22
C SER A 625 -37.04 15.86 -2.82
N ASP A 626 -37.45 16.89 -2.06
CA ASP A 626 -38.29 18.00 -2.55
C ASP A 626 -37.51 18.99 -3.47
N ILE A 627 -36.21 18.75 -3.70
CA ILE A 627 -35.39 19.49 -4.66
C ILE A 627 -35.81 19.09 -6.10
N PRO A 628 -36.07 20.03 -7.03
CA PRO A 628 -36.52 19.70 -8.38
C PRO A 628 -35.63 18.74 -9.18
N LEU A 629 -34.29 18.82 -9.02
CA LEU A 629 -33.37 17.85 -9.62
C LEU A 629 -33.30 16.49 -8.89
N GLN A 630 -34.16 16.28 -7.88
CA GLN A 630 -34.39 15.01 -7.16
C GLN A 630 -33.14 14.43 -6.49
N ARG A 631 -32.18 15.28 -6.14
CA ARG A 631 -31.00 14.91 -5.37
C ARG A 631 -30.45 16.11 -4.61
N MET A 632 -29.66 15.83 -3.57
CA MET A 632 -28.79 16.83 -2.98
C MET A 632 -27.65 17.17 -3.96
N GLY A 633 -27.11 18.39 -3.86
CA GLY A 633 -25.92 18.77 -4.62
C GLY A 633 -24.69 17.99 -4.16
N HIS A 634 -23.74 17.78 -5.06
CA HIS A 634 -22.40 17.30 -4.77
C HIS A 634 -21.42 18.47 -4.76
N ILE A 635 -20.30 18.35 -4.05
CA ILE A 635 -19.22 19.36 -4.04
C ILE A 635 -18.79 19.74 -5.47
N GLY A 636 -18.81 18.76 -6.38
CA GLY A 636 -18.54 18.97 -7.81
C GLY A 636 -19.49 19.94 -8.51
N ASP A 637 -20.77 20.03 -8.11
CA ASP A 637 -21.73 20.95 -8.72
C ASP A 637 -21.33 22.41 -8.46
N VAL A 638 -20.92 22.71 -7.21
CA VAL A 638 -20.43 24.04 -6.81
C VAL A 638 -19.08 24.34 -7.46
N ALA A 639 -18.17 23.36 -7.49
CA ALA A 639 -16.87 23.50 -8.14
C ALA A 639 -17.00 23.81 -9.65
N ASN A 640 -17.92 23.13 -10.35
CA ASN A 640 -18.18 23.37 -11.76
C ASN A 640 -18.69 24.79 -12.02
N ALA A 641 -19.57 25.32 -11.16
CA ALA A 641 -20.01 26.70 -11.25
C ALA A 641 -18.86 27.70 -11.03
N ALA A 642 -17.96 27.40 -10.09
CA ALA A 642 -16.78 28.23 -9.85
C ALA A 642 -15.82 28.24 -11.05
N VAL A 643 -15.55 27.05 -11.63
CA VAL A 643 -14.74 26.93 -12.86
C VAL A 643 -15.37 27.71 -14.00
N PHE A 644 -16.68 27.59 -14.22
CA PHE A 644 -17.39 28.37 -15.23
C PHE A 644 -17.20 29.88 -15.02
N LEU A 645 -17.46 30.38 -13.80
CA LEU A 645 -17.37 31.81 -13.47
C LEU A 645 -15.95 32.39 -13.57
N PHE A 646 -14.92 31.58 -13.29
CA PHE A 646 -13.52 32.00 -13.49
C PHE A 646 -13.02 31.81 -14.92
N SER A 647 -13.67 30.99 -15.73
CA SER A 647 -13.29 30.80 -17.14
C SER A 647 -13.61 32.02 -18.01
N ASN A 648 -12.99 32.05 -19.20
CA ASN A 648 -13.29 33.04 -20.24
C ASN A 648 -14.73 32.96 -20.75
N ALA A 649 -15.45 31.84 -20.53
CA ALA A 649 -16.86 31.72 -20.91
C ALA A 649 -17.77 32.65 -20.09
N ALA A 650 -17.33 33.06 -18.90
CA ALA A 650 -18.03 34.02 -18.04
C ALA A 650 -17.42 35.44 -18.11
N SER A 651 -16.61 35.75 -19.14
CA SER A 651 -15.91 37.04 -19.26
C SER A 651 -16.85 38.26 -19.27
N TRP A 652 -18.12 38.07 -19.64
CA TRP A 652 -19.15 39.10 -19.63
C TRP A 652 -20.17 38.97 -18.48
N ILE A 653 -19.84 38.20 -17.44
CA ILE A 653 -20.69 37.95 -16.27
C ILE A 653 -20.01 38.53 -15.02
N THR A 654 -20.64 39.55 -14.43
CA THR A 654 -20.23 40.18 -13.17
C THR A 654 -21.46 40.70 -12.42
N GLY A 655 -21.36 40.81 -11.09
CA GLY A 655 -22.43 41.24 -10.19
C GLY A 655 -23.59 40.27 -10.06
N GLN A 656 -23.45 39.02 -10.54
CA GLN A 656 -24.51 38.03 -10.51
C GLN A 656 -24.40 37.12 -9.28
N THR A 657 -25.55 36.74 -8.74
CA THR A 657 -25.63 35.60 -7.82
C THR A 657 -26.22 34.40 -8.52
N ILE A 658 -25.43 33.33 -8.60
CA ILE A 658 -25.85 32.05 -9.19
C ILE A 658 -26.23 31.10 -8.08
N ALA A 659 -27.51 30.76 -7.99
CA ALA A 659 -27.99 29.69 -7.12
C ALA A 659 -27.57 28.33 -7.70
N VAL A 660 -26.89 27.52 -6.88
CA VAL A 660 -26.48 26.14 -7.22
C VAL A 660 -27.17 25.21 -6.24
N ASP A 661 -28.47 25.01 -6.44
CA ASP A 661 -29.38 24.41 -5.46
C ASP A 661 -30.37 23.40 -6.07
N GLY A 662 -30.17 23.04 -7.34
CA GLY A 662 -31.07 22.14 -8.07
C GLY A 662 -32.50 22.66 -8.23
N GLY A 663 -32.72 23.98 -8.10
CA GLY A 663 -34.03 24.63 -8.21
C GLY A 663 -34.81 24.70 -6.90
N ALA A 664 -34.22 24.34 -5.76
CA ALA A 664 -34.88 24.35 -4.44
C ALA A 664 -35.47 25.73 -4.10
N THR A 665 -34.77 26.81 -4.46
CA THR A 665 -35.23 28.19 -4.25
C THR A 665 -36.35 28.59 -5.22
N HIS A 666 -36.96 27.67 -5.98
CA HIS A 666 -38.19 27.93 -6.76
C HIS A 666 -39.45 27.24 -6.21
N THR A 667 -39.33 26.17 -5.41
CA THR A 667 -40.50 25.37 -4.98
C THR A 667 -41.27 25.89 -3.75
N GLY A 668 -40.80 26.96 -3.10
CA GLY A 668 -41.54 27.74 -2.11
C GLY A 668 -41.69 27.11 -0.72
N ARG A 669 -41.22 25.87 -0.51
CA ARG A 669 -41.31 25.20 0.79
C ARG A 669 -40.06 25.48 1.64
N PRO A 670 -40.21 25.87 2.92
CA PRO A 670 -39.10 25.89 3.87
C PRO A 670 -38.51 24.49 3.98
N ALA A 671 -37.19 24.36 3.84
CA ALA A 671 -36.49 23.08 4.04
C ALA A 671 -36.59 22.60 5.50
N LEU A 672 -36.81 23.52 6.43
CA LEU A 672 -36.95 23.27 7.86
C LEU A 672 -38.43 23.10 8.25
N PRO A 673 -38.77 22.30 9.28
CA PRO A 673 -40.16 22.03 9.68
C PRO A 673 -40.94 23.30 10.08
N TYR A 674 -41.66 23.90 9.14
CA TYR A 674 -42.42 25.14 9.33
C TYR A 674 -43.90 24.98 8.94
N PRO A 675 -44.86 25.57 9.68
CA PRO A 675 -44.66 26.35 10.91
C PRO A 675 -44.52 25.48 12.18
N ALA A 676 -44.67 24.16 12.07
CA ALA A 676 -44.77 23.26 13.23
C ALA A 676 -43.61 23.39 14.22
N GLY A 677 -42.36 23.47 13.75
CA GLY A 677 -41.19 23.63 14.63
C GLY A 677 -41.10 25.00 15.30
N ILE A 678 -41.74 26.03 14.74
CA ILE A 678 -41.85 27.36 15.38
C ILE A 678 -42.93 27.35 16.45
N LEU A 679 -44.06 26.69 16.17
CA LEU A 679 -45.21 26.61 17.09
C LEU A 679 -44.96 25.64 18.26
N ASP A 680 -44.13 24.62 18.05
CA ASP A 680 -43.69 23.67 19.07
C ASP A 680 -42.16 23.47 19.00
N PRO A 681 -41.37 24.34 19.67
CA PRO A 681 -39.90 24.24 19.70
C PRO A 681 -39.38 22.92 20.28
N SER A 682 -40.17 22.23 21.12
CA SER A 682 -39.78 20.95 21.70
C SER A 682 -39.68 19.85 20.64
N SER A 683 -40.47 19.94 19.57
CA SER A 683 -40.50 18.98 18.46
C SER A 683 -39.19 18.91 17.66
N ILE A 684 -38.32 19.91 17.79
CA ILE A 684 -37.07 20.07 17.02
C ILE A 684 -35.84 20.30 17.91
N GLN A 685 -35.96 20.08 19.23
CA GLN A 685 -34.93 20.42 20.21
C GLN A 685 -33.57 19.73 19.94
N GLN A 686 -33.59 18.58 19.25
CA GLN A 686 -32.37 17.86 18.84
C GLN A 686 -31.59 18.58 17.72
N MET A 687 -32.28 19.37 16.87
CA MET A 687 -31.69 20.12 15.75
C MET A 687 -31.07 21.45 16.19
N ILE A 688 -31.58 22.06 17.27
CA ILE A 688 -31.25 23.44 17.69
C ILE A 688 -30.10 23.52 18.71
N LYS A 689 -29.65 22.41 19.33
CA LYS A 689 -28.63 22.46 20.40
C LYS A 689 -27.37 23.26 19.99
N PRO A 690 -27.12 24.45 20.60
CA PRO A 690 -25.99 25.29 20.24
C PRO A 690 -24.70 24.71 20.83
N ARG A 691 -23.66 24.61 20.00
CA ARG A 691 -22.27 24.66 20.44
C ARG A 691 -21.53 25.47 19.37
N LEU A 692 -21.39 26.77 19.62
CA LEU A 692 -20.35 27.57 19.00
C LEU A 692 -19.15 27.58 19.94
#